data_AF-A0A7W3VQ41-F1
#
_entry.id   AF-A0A7W3VQ41-F1
#
_cell.length_a   1.000
_cell.length_b   1.000
_cell.length_c   1.000
_cell.angle_alpha   90.00
_cell.angle_beta   90.00
_cell.angle_gamma   90.00
#
_symmetry.space_group_name_H-M   'P 1'
#
loop_
_entity.id
_entity.type
_entity.pdbx_description
1 polymer ?
#
loop_
_entity_poly.entity_id
_entity_poly.type
_entity_poly.pdbx_seq_one_letter_code
_entity_poly.pdbx_strand_id
1 'polypeptide(L)'
;MDKKIISFFSSTRLMAVLFIVFAVALALGTFIEDRYNTTTARILIYNTKWFEVIMLIFLINFIGNIKRYRLLTKEKWSTFMLHAAFILIMIGAFITRYISFEGMMPIREGETADSIFSDKTFLTVMADGEYEGETRRRTFEMDQYFSQVTNNHFKMKKDFNGIPFEVEYKDFIMAAEDVIEADPNGINYLKLVESGDGERHEHYLEEGKAASIHGILFGYNAPTEGAINITSENGEFFIDSPFEGNYMVMADQSTGQVTANEKAPLNFRSLYTMAGTQFVLPELPMKGKTTVVSNGDFKDQMTADALVVTVRSQGLEKDVVLKGKAGRMGEPQAIQLGDLEFTLLYGSKVYTTPFQVRLNKFIADKYPGTEKSYSAFESQVTVLDGDNSFDARIYMNNILDYQGYRFFQAQFDPDEKGTILSVNHDFWGTWITYIGYFFLYVGLVWILFDKNSRFADLKRKLNKVREKKASMLTLLLLLFSVGASAQHMHAPQKPSAAVIDSIIHANTVSKEHAAKFGSLVIQDYGGRMKPINTFSSELLRKVYKKENYQGLTPDQVFLSITQYTIAQQMEGAPNFWYFAPIIELQRGNDKITEVLGLPKGTRHASFVDFFDEKGNYKLVKYVDEANHASVKNKFQTDFLDLDGKVALLNAAFTGRMLAIFPIPNHDNNKWISPLELNESGMTGMDSTFTKNILSRMYVPALFDAKRSNDYTKADEYLEHINTFQHSYGKNIMPSDNKIKFEILYNQYDIFKTLYKYYMAVAVFSFIFIIWAILKPNRFAAKAIKIGGWLTLTLFIIHTLGLAVRWYVSGHAPWSDAYESVIYVAWATTLFGLYFGKKSELTIASTAFVTGMILWAAHLNYMDPAISNLQPVLDSYWLIIHVAIIVASYGPFTLGMILGIVALILMILTNSKNKKKMDLNIKELTYINEMALTVGLVLLTIGNFLGGQWANESWGRYWGWDPKETWALISIMVYAFVIHARLVPAMRGTWLYNLFSILAFYSIMMTYFGVNFYLSGLHSYASGDKVITPAIIWWSIGFVTLLSILSFIQYRRHLKK
;
A
#
# COMPACT_ATOMS: atom_id res chain seq x y z
N MET A 1 7.91 53.11 5.25
CA MET A 1 8.71 52.04 4.60
C MET A 1 7.85 50.91 4.04
N ASP A 2 7.14 50.16 4.90
CA ASP A 2 5.75 49.62 4.74
C ASP A 2 5.22 49.38 3.32
N LYS A 3 4.94 50.40 2.48
CA LYS A 3 4.44 50.16 1.10
C LYS A 3 5.34 49.23 0.27
N LYS A 4 6.66 49.25 0.47
CA LYS A 4 7.58 48.28 -0.17
C LYS A 4 7.47 46.88 0.45
N ILE A 5 7.36 46.80 1.78
CA ILE A 5 7.28 45.55 2.55
C ILE A 5 5.98 44.80 2.19
N ILE A 6 4.83 45.48 2.27
CA ILE A 6 3.51 44.92 1.90
C ILE A 6 3.48 44.50 0.42
N SER A 7 4.15 45.23 -0.46
CA SER A 7 4.28 44.88 -1.89
C SER A 7 5.11 43.61 -2.13
N PHE A 8 6.11 43.34 -1.28
CA PHE A 8 6.91 42.10 -1.32
C PHE A 8 6.11 40.91 -0.79
N PHE A 9 5.54 41.04 0.42
CA PHE A 9 4.77 39.95 1.05
C PHE A 9 3.51 39.57 0.28
N SER A 10 2.88 40.50 -0.43
CA SER A 10 1.77 40.20 -1.36
C SER A 10 2.21 39.88 -2.80
N SER A 11 3.47 39.50 -3.04
CA SER A 11 3.97 39.29 -4.42
C SER A 11 3.77 37.86 -4.91
N THR A 12 3.43 37.71 -6.20
CA THR A 12 3.40 36.41 -6.90
C THR A 12 4.79 35.82 -7.13
N ARG A 13 5.87 36.61 -6.97
CA ARG A 13 7.24 36.11 -6.94
C ARG A 13 7.52 35.37 -5.62
N LEU A 14 7.16 35.96 -4.48
CA LEU A 14 7.26 35.31 -3.18
C LEU A 14 6.41 34.04 -3.14
N MET A 15 5.14 34.13 -3.53
CA MET A 15 4.24 32.97 -3.66
C MET A 15 4.84 31.81 -4.50
N ALA A 16 5.48 32.13 -5.63
CA ALA A 16 6.14 31.13 -6.48
C ALA A 16 7.37 30.48 -5.82
N VAL A 17 8.09 31.22 -4.96
CA VAL A 17 9.18 30.66 -4.14
C VAL A 17 8.63 29.81 -3.00
N LEU A 18 7.59 30.28 -2.29
CA LEU A 18 6.95 29.53 -1.19
C LEU A 18 6.41 28.18 -1.65
N PHE A 19 5.77 28.10 -2.83
CA PHE A 19 5.33 26.83 -3.40
C PHE A 19 6.48 25.84 -3.63
N ILE A 20 7.67 26.30 -4.03
CA ILE A 20 8.83 25.42 -4.22
C ILE A 20 9.43 25.03 -2.87
N VAL A 21 9.68 26.00 -1.98
CA VAL A 21 10.36 25.77 -0.70
C VAL A 21 9.54 24.87 0.22
N PHE A 22 8.23 25.09 0.32
CA PHE A 22 7.37 24.23 1.15
C PHE A 22 7.20 22.83 0.54
N ALA A 23 7.09 22.70 -0.79
CA ALA A 23 7.02 21.38 -1.43
C ALA A 23 8.33 20.58 -1.26
N VAL A 24 9.49 21.24 -1.28
CA VAL A 24 10.79 20.62 -0.97
C VAL A 24 10.88 20.22 0.50
N ALA A 25 10.42 21.07 1.43
CA ALA A 25 10.38 20.73 2.85
C ALA A 25 9.51 19.49 3.12
N LEU A 26 8.30 19.45 2.55
CA LEU A 26 7.40 18.30 2.63
C LEU A 26 8.04 17.02 2.06
N ALA A 27 8.66 17.09 0.88
CA ALA A 27 9.33 15.94 0.26
C ALA A 27 10.47 15.41 1.14
N LEU A 28 11.31 16.30 1.69
CA LEU A 28 12.37 15.94 2.63
C LEU A 28 11.82 15.25 3.89
N GLY A 29 10.68 15.70 4.41
CA GLY A 29 9.97 15.02 5.51
C GLY A 29 9.69 13.56 5.19
N THR A 30 9.04 13.29 4.06
CA THR A 30 8.70 11.90 3.68
C THR A 30 9.92 11.00 3.43
N PHE A 31 11.06 11.55 3.00
CA PHE A 31 12.31 10.78 2.84
C PHE A 31 13.07 10.58 4.16
N ILE A 32 12.92 11.49 5.13
CA ILE A 32 13.42 11.29 6.51
C ILE A 32 12.57 10.22 7.20
N GLU A 33 11.27 10.20 6.95
CA GLU A 33 10.30 9.26 7.52
C GLU A 33 10.54 7.82 7.06
N ASP A 34 10.66 7.56 5.75
CA ASP A 34 10.97 6.20 5.25
C ASP A 34 12.38 5.73 5.62
N ARG A 35 13.33 6.64 5.81
CA ARG A 35 14.71 6.29 6.21
C ARG A 35 14.86 6.01 7.70
N TYR A 36 14.10 6.71 8.55
CA TYR A 36 14.12 6.56 9.99
C TYR A 36 12.69 6.21 10.46
N ASN A 37 11.94 7.21 10.90
CA ASN A 37 10.56 7.08 11.39
C ASN A 37 9.83 8.43 11.41
N THR A 38 8.51 8.38 11.65
CA THR A 38 7.59 9.53 11.79
C THR A 38 8.07 10.53 12.84
N THR A 39 8.54 10.06 14.00
CA THR A 39 9.12 10.88 15.08
C THR A 39 10.28 11.73 14.59
N THR A 40 11.23 11.14 13.87
CA THR A 40 12.39 11.86 13.31
C THR A 40 11.98 12.90 12.26
N ALA A 41 10.98 12.59 11.42
CA ALA A 41 10.44 13.54 10.44
C ALA A 41 9.66 14.70 11.10
N ARG A 42 8.92 14.42 12.19
CA ARG A 42 8.29 15.43 13.05
C ARG A 42 9.36 16.36 13.64
N ILE A 43 10.44 15.83 14.24
CA ILE A 43 11.54 16.63 14.82
C ILE A 43 12.21 17.55 13.79
N LEU A 44 12.62 16.99 12.64
CA LEU A 44 13.48 17.70 11.68
C LEU A 44 12.71 18.64 10.72
N ILE A 45 11.45 18.35 10.43
CA ILE A 45 10.63 19.12 9.48
C ILE A 45 9.33 19.62 10.14
N TYR A 46 8.35 18.74 10.39
CA TYR A 46 6.95 19.15 10.57
C TYR A 46 6.70 19.95 11.86
N ASN A 47 7.44 19.69 12.93
CA ASN A 47 7.31 20.39 14.22
C ASN A 47 8.32 21.55 14.40
N THR A 48 9.01 21.95 13.34
CA THR A 48 10.00 23.04 13.42
C THR A 48 9.40 24.44 13.24
N LYS A 49 9.96 25.40 13.98
CA LYS A 49 9.58 26.82 13.89
C LYS A 49 9.85 27.44 12.51
N TRP A 50 10.83 26.93 11.75
CA TRP A 50 11.10 27.43 10.39
C TRP A 50 10.02 26.98 9.39
N PHE A 51 9.49 25.77 9.57
CA PHE A 51 8.38 25.25 8.76
C PHE A 51 7.08 26.04 9.03
N GLU A 52 6.81 26.35 10.30
CA GLU A 52 5.71 27.26 10.71
C GLU A 52 5.85 28.65 10.11
N VAL A 53 7.05 29.24 10.11
CA VAL A 53 7.31 30.54 9.49
C VAL A 53 6.99 30.53 7.99
N ILE A 54 7.22 29.43 7.26
CA ILE A 54 6.81 29.32 5.85
C ILE A 54 5.27 29.34 5.73
N MET A 55 4.55 28.62 6.59
CA MET A 55 3.08 28.63 6.61
C MET A 55 2.50 30.01 6.97
N LEU A 56 3.10 30.70 7.94
CA LEU A 56 2.73 32.07 8.31
C LEU A 56 2.97 33.07 7.16
N ILE A 57 4.07 32.95 6.44
CA ILE A 57 4.35 33.79 5.27
C ILE A 57 3.37 33.47 4.11
N PHE A 58 2.94 32.21 3.95
CA PHE A 58 1.84 31.85 3.05
C PHE A 58 0.53 32.54 3.44
N LEU A 59 0.12 32.45 4.71
CA LEU A 59 -1.09 33.10 5.25
C LEU A 59 -1.08 34.60 4.95
N ILE A 60 0.03 35.28 5.23
CA ILE A 60 0.22 36.71 4.93
C ILE A 60 0.15 36.98 3.41
N ASN A 61 0.69 36.09 2.57
CA ASN A 61 0.64 36.23 1.11
C ASN A 61 -0.80 36.11 0.57
N PHE A 62 -1.58 35.12 1.01
CA PHE A 62 -2.99 34.95 0.62
C PHE A 62 -3.84 36.16 1.03
N ILE A 63 -3.71 36.64 2.27
CA ILE A 63 -4.40 37.85 2.75
C ILE A 63 -4.00 39.08 1.92
N GLY A 64 -2.70 39.24 1.64
CA GLY A 64 -2.18 40.33 0.79
C GLY A 64 -2.72 40.29 -0.65
N ASN A 65 -2.88 39.09 -1.22
CA ASN A 65 -3.38 38.89 -2.58
C ASN A 65 -4.87 39.30 -2.72
N ILE A 66 -5.70 39.09 -1.70
CA ILE A 66 -7.12 39.52 -1.70
C ILE A 66 -7.23 41.02 -1.98
N LYS A 67 -6.42 41.85 -1.29
CA LYS A 67 -6.37 43.31 -1.50
C LYS A 67 -5.68 43.68 -2.82
N ARG A 68 -4.53 43.05 -3.14
CA ARG A 68 -3.74 43.34 -4.34
C ARG A 68 -4.50 43.11 -5.64
N TYR A 69 -5.25 42.01 -5.73
CA TYR A 69 -6.00 41.63 -6.93
C TYR A 69 -7.47 42.07 -6.88
N ARG A 70 -7.90 42.76 -5.82
CA ARG A 70 -9.30 43.14 -5.55
C ARG A 70 -10.23 41.93 -5.73
N LEU A 71 -10.02 40.88 -4.93
CA LEU A 71 -10.80 39.64 -5.05
C LEU A 71 -12.24 39.77 -4.52
N LEU A 72 -12.48 40.73 -3.60
CA LEU A 72 -13.80 41.04 -3.03
C LEU A 72 -14.81 41.67 -4.02
N THR A 73 -14.53 41.71 -5.33
CA THR A 73 -15.51 42.18 -6.33
C THR A 73 -16.37 41.03 -6.83
N LYS A 74 -17.63 41.30 -7.19
CA LYS A 74 -18.63 40.26 -7.53
C LYS A 74 -18.18 39.36 -8.70
N GLU A 75 -17.34 39.88 -9.59
CA GLU A 75 -16.82 39.16 -10.77
C GLU A 75 -15.69 38.18 -10.44
N LYS A 76 -15.24 38.11 -9.18
CA LYS A 76 -14.11 37.29 -8.72
C LYS A 76 -14.42 36.44 -7.49
N TRP A 77 -15.68 36.36 -7.09
CA TRP A 77 -16.12 35.65 -5.88
C TRP A 77 -15.59 34.20 -5.83
N SER A 78 -15.60 33.50 -6.96
CA SER A 78 -14.99 32.17 -7.15
C SER A 78 -13.52 32.09 -6.73
N THR A 79 -12.73 33.11 -7.09
CA THR A 79 -11.30 33.20 -6.76
C THR A 79 -11.09 33.68 -5.31
N PHE A 80 -11.98 34.52 -4.78
CA PHE A 80 -11.98 34.94 -3.38
C PHE A 80 -12.25 33.76 -2.44
N MET A 81 -13.30 32.96 -2.67
CA MET A 81 -13.62 31.80 -1.85
C MET A 81 -12.44 30.82 -1.77
N LEU A 82 -11.76 30.56 -2.89
CA LEU A 82 -10.55 29.72 -2.92
C LEU A 82 -9.41 30.28 -2.05
N HIS A 83 -9.20 31.60 -2.02
CA HIS A 83 -8.18 32.20 -1.15
C HIS A 83 -8.59 32.22 0.33
N ALA A 84 -9.88 32.46 0.61
CA ALA A 84 -10.44 32.41 1.96
C ALA A 84 -10.40 31.00 2.54
N ALA A 85 -10.62 29.97 1.72
CA ALA A 85 -10.51 28.57 2.11
C ALA A 85 -9.14 28.21 2.67
N PHE A 86 -8.04 28.50 1.93
CA PHE A 86 -6.69 28.21 2.44
C PHE A 86 -6.36 29.00 3.72
N ILE A 87 -6.88 30.22 3.88
CA ILE A 87 -6.76 30.98 5.13
C ILE A 87 -7.44 30.24 6.29
N LEU A 88 -8.66 29.76 6.12
CA LEU A 88 -9.39 28.99 7.14
C LEU A 88 -8.69 27.65 7.46
N ILE A 89 -8.26 26.90 6.45
CA ILE A 89 -7.55 25.61 6.63
C ILE A 89 -6.26 25.78 7.44
N MET A 90 -5.48 26.84 7.19
CA MET A 90 -4.26 27.12 7.97
C MET A 90 -4.57 27.56 9.42
N ILE A 91 -5.69 28.24 9.66
CA ILE A 91 -6.12 28.62 11.02
C ILE A 91 -6.63 27.39 11.78
N GLY A 92 -7.41 26.52 11.13
CA GLY A 92 -7.86 25.25 11.71
C GLY A 92 -6.68 24.35 12.08
N ALA A 93 -5.76 24.11 11.15
CA ALA A 93 -4.55 23.32 11.42
C ALA A 93 -3.63 23.92 12.51
N PHE A 94 -3.61 25.25 12.68
CA PHE A 94 -2.92 25.88 13.81
C PHE A 94 -3.62 25.59 15.15
N ILE A 95 -4.95 25.57 15.18
CA ILE A 95 -5.74 25.22 16.36
C ILE A 95 -5.51 23.75 16.72
N THR A 96 -5.68 22.82 15.77
CA THR A 96 -5.43 21.37 15.97
C THR A 96 -4.05 21.10 16.57
N ARG A 97 -3.01 21.78 16.06
CA ARG A 97 -1.61 21.61 16.50
C ARG A 97 -1.34 22.05 17.94
N TYR A 98 -2.04 23.07 18.43
CA TYR A 98 -1.71 23.77 19.69
C TYR A 98 -2.77 23.66 20.80
N ILE A 99 -3.98 23.21 20.49
CA ILE A 99 -5.11 23.12 21.43
C ILE A 99 -5.60 21.66 21.57
N SER A 100 -5.43 20.84 20.55
CA SER A 100 -5.96 19.47 20.50
C SER A 100 -4.92 18.40 20.84
N PHE A 101 -5.41 17.19 21.13
CA PHE A 101 -4.59 16.01 21.41
C PHE A 101 -5.20 14.74 20.80
N GLU A 102 -4.32 13.79 20.48
CA GLU A 102 -4.66 12.43 20.05
C GLU A 102 -4.04 11.41 21.03
N GLY A 103 -4.61 10.21 21.11
CA GLY A 103 -4.10 9.12 21.93
C GLY A 103 -4.87 7.82 21.72
N MET A 104 -4.59 6.81 22.55
CA MET A 104 -5.18 5.48 22.47
C MET A 104 -5.84 5.10 23.81
N MET A 105 -6.96 4.40 23.76
CA MET A 105 -7.69 3.84 24.91
C MET A 105 -7.85 2.32 24.68
N PRO A 106 -6.96 1.47 25.25
CA PRO A 106 -7.13 0.03 25.27
C PRO A 106 -8.19 -0.39 26.31
N ILE A 107 -9.05 -1.36 25.97
CA ILE A 107 -10.10 -1.90 26.85
C ILE A 107 -10.29 -3.40 26.57
N ARG A 108 -10.25 -4.27 27.59
CA ARG A 108 -10.57 -5.71 27.44
C ARG A 108 -12.08 -5.95 27.56
N GLU A 109 -12.58 -7.09 27.06
CA GLU A 109 -13.99 -7.43 27.16
C GLU A 109 -14.48 -7.48 28.61
N GLY A 110 -15.57 -6.76 28.90
CA GLY A 110 -16.14 -6.57 30.24
C GLY A 110 -15.52 -5.42 31.04
N GLU A 111 -14.31 -4.95 30.68
CA GLU A 111 -13.64 -3.86 31.37
C GLU A 111 -14.15 -2.47 30.96
N THR A 112 -13.85 -1.48 31.81
CA THR A 112 -14.28 -0.09 31.68
C THR A 112 -13.09 0.84 31.83
N ALA A 113 -12.94 1.79 30.90
CA ALA A 113 -11.84 2.74 30.87
C ALA A 113 -12.33 4.20 30.77
N ASP A 114 -11.58 5.11 31.38
CA ASP A 114 -11.66 6.57 31.22
C ASP A 114 -10.32 7.17 30.73
N SER A 115 -9.30 6.33 30.57
CA SER A 115 -7.90 6.75 30.45
C SER A 115 -7.38 6.63 29.01
N ILE A 116 -6.90 7.75 28.47
CA ILE A 116 -6.34 7.89 27.12
C ILE A 116 -4.82 8.10 27.21
N PHE A 117 -4.04 7.22 26.60
CA PHE A 117 -2.58 7.33 26.48
C PHE A 117 -2.19 8.15 25.24
N SER A 118 -1.57 9.32 25.41
CA SER A 118 -1.25 10.27 24.33
C SER A 118 -0.36 9.72 23.20
N ASP A 119 -0.53 10.22 21.96
CA ASP A 119 0.36 9.90 20.82
C ASP A 119 1.80 10.38 21.04
N LYS A 120 1.96 11.51 21.74
CA LYS A 120 3.24 12.06 22.21
C LYS A 120 3.76 11.28 23.40
N THR A 121 5.09 11.12 23.48
CA THR A 121 5.77 10.81 24.74
C THR A 121 6.13 12.08 25.52
N PHE A 122 6.06 12.00 26.84
CA PHE A 122 6.43 13.05 27.79
C PHE A 122 7.54 12.54 28.71
N LEU A 123 8.42 13.45 29.13
CA LEU A 123 9.20 13.27 30.36
C LEU A 123 8.41 13.90 31.51
N THR A 124 8.02 13.08 32.47
CA THR A 124 7.33 13.51 33.69
C THR A 124 8.28 13.37 34.87
N VAL A 125 8.48 14.47 35.60
CA VAL A 125 9.31 14.55 36.80
C VAL A 125 8.44 15.02 37.95
N MET A 126 8.15 14.12 38.89
CA MET A 126 7.50 14.45 40.16
C MET A 126 8.60 14.66 41.19
N ALA A 127 8.64 15.84 41.81
CA ALA A 127 9.49 16.13 42.95
C ALA A 127 8.64 16.15 44.22
N ASP A 128 9.03 15.36 45.21
CA ASP A 128 8.37 15.24 46.51
C ASP A 128 9.32 15.72 47.61
N GLY A 129 8.76 16.41 48.60
CA GLY A 129 9.50 16.91 49.76
C GLY A 129 8.58 17.54 50.80
N GLU A 130 9.14 17.94 51.93
CA GLU A 130 8.36 18.62 52.98
C GLU A 130 7.99 20.05 52.56
N TYR A 131 6.72 20.40 52.77
CA TYR A 131 6.16 21.74 52.65
C TYR A 131 5.18 21.98 53.80
N GLU A 132 5.43 23.00 54.61
CA GLU A 132 4.61 23.37 55.78
C GLU A 132 4.36 22.24 56.81
N GLY A 133 5.22 21.21 56.83
CA GLY A 133 5.13 20.05 57.74
C GLY A 133 4.42 18.82 57.15
N GLU A 134 4.05 18.85 55.86
CA GLU A 134 3.51 17.70 55.13
C GLU A 134 4.36 17.38 53.91
N THR A 135 4.47 16.10 53.53
CA THR A 135 5.03 15.72 52.23
C THR A 135 4.09 16.17 51.11
N ARG A 136 4.57 16.99 50.18
CA ARG A 136 3.80 17.47 49.02
C ARG A 136 4.53 17.17 47.71
N ARG A 137 3.75 16.91 46.66
CA ARG A 137 4.23 16.60 45.29
C ARG A 137 4.16 17.80 44.37
N ARG A 138 5.19 18.03 43.55
CA ARG A 138 5.19 19.01 42.45
C ARG A 138 5.58 18.33 41.14
N THR A 139 4.60 18.12 40.28
CA THR A 139 4.78 17.47 38.97
C THR A 139 5.20 18.50 37.91
N PHE A 140 6.19 18.12 37.10
CA PHE A 140 6.63 18.84 35.91
C PHE A 140 6.60 17.90 34.71
N GLU A 141 6.03 18.36 33.61
CA GLU A 141 5.91 17.60 32.36
C GLU A 141 6.62 18.35 31.23
N MET A 142 7.13 17.60 30.25
CA MET A 142 7.74 18.14 29.04
C MET A 142 7.42 17.23 27.84
N ASP A 143 6.71 17.75 26.85
CA ASP A 143 6.54 17.08 25.56
C ASP A 143 7.76 17.33 24.67
N GLN A 144 8.61 16.31 24.54
CA GLN A 144 9.71 16.33 23.59
C GLN A 144 9.75 15.01 22.82
N TYR A 145 9.76 15.13 21.50
CA TYR A 145 10.08 14.01 20.61
C TYR A 145 11.59 13.77 20.65
N PHE A 146 11.99 12.53 20.89
CA PHE A 146 13.38 12.09 20.91
C PHE A 146 13.69 11.22 19.69
N SER A 147 14.91 11.31 19.18
CA SER A 147 15.41 10.41 18.12
C SER A 147 16.94 10.36 18.18
N GLN A 148 17.49 9.14 18.15
CA GLN A 148 18.93 8.88 18.30
C GLN A 148 19.79 9.50 17.17
N VAL A 149 19.18 9.90 16.05
CA VAL A 149 19.84 10.61 14.93
C VAL A 149 19.63 12.13 14.95
N THR A 150 19.17 12.70 16.07
CA THR A 150 18.87 14.14 16.21
C THR A 150 19.47 14.73 17.49
N ASN A 151 19.56 16.07 17.57
CA ASN A 151 20.02 16.72 18.80
C ASN A 151 18.88 16.79 19.83
N ASN A 152 18.86 15.80 20.72
CA ASN A 152 17.88 15.64 21.78
C ASN A 152 18.11 16.53 23.03
N HIS A 153 19.24 17.24 23.12
CA HIS A 153 19.69 17.85 24.37
C HIS A 153 18.71 18.88 24.95
N PHE A 154 18.29 18.65 26.20
CA PHE A 154 17.52 19.56 27.02
C PHE A 154 18.13 19.68 28.42
N LYS A 155 17.78 20.75 29.14
CA LYS A 155 18.21 21.02 30.52
C LYS A 155 17.09 21.72 31.28
N MET A 156 16.33 20.99 32.08
CA MET A 156 15.25 21.50 32.90
C MET A 156 15.79 21.94 34.26
N LYS A 157 15.63 23.21 34.63
CA LYS A 157 15.94 23.73 35.98
C LYS A 157 14.64 24.12 36.69
N LYS A 158 14.45 23.68 37.92
CA LYS A 158 13.23 23.87 38.74
C LYS A 158 13.59 24.06 40.22
N ASP A 159 12.59 24.30 41.05
CA ASP A 159 12.69 24.28 42.51
C ASP A 159 11.58 23.40 43.12
N PHE A 160 11.82 22.95 44.35
CA PHE A 160 10.77 22.53 45.27
C PHE A 160 11.05 23.18 46.64
N ASN A 161 10.10 23.95 47.17
CA ASN A 161 10.24 24.65 48.46
C ASN A 161 11.57 25.44 48.61
N GLY A 162 12.04 26.06 47.52
CA GLY A 162 13.32 26.77 47.48
C GLY A 162 14.58 25.90 47.31
N ILE A 163 14.47 24.57 47.37
CA ILE A 163 15.54 23.64 47.00
C ILE A 163 15.62 23.55 45.46
N PRO A 164 16.73 23.98 44.82
CA PRO A 164 16.87 23.91 43.38
C PRO A 164 17.22 22.49 42.91
N PHE A 165 16.68 22.09 41.76
CA PHE A 165 17.08 20.86 41.09
C PHE A 165 17.14 21.02 39.58
N GLU A 166 17.86 20.11 38.94
CA GLU A 166 18.11 20.08 37.51
C GLU A 166 17.91 18.66 36.95
N VAL A 167 17.27 18.54 35.79
CA VAL A 167 17.20 17.29 35.00
C VAL A 167 17.74 17.59 33.61
N GLU A 168 18.81 16.91 33.23
CA GLU A 168 19.53 17.12 31.98
C GLU A 168 19.52 15.85 31.12
N TYR A 169 19.39 16.03 29.80
CA TYR A 169 19.56 14.95 28.83
C TYR A 169 20.96 14.37 28.90
N LYS A 170 21.06 13.04 29.02
CA LYS A 170 22.32 12.31 28.83
C LYS A 170 22.33 11.53 27.51
N ASP A 171 21.35 10.67 27.28
CA ASP A 171 21.26 9.88 26.03
C ASP A 171 19.81 9.43 25.71
N PHE A 172 19.57 8.93 24.50
CA PHE A 172 18.31 8.33 24.09
C PHE A 172 18.53 7.18 23.09
N ILE A 173 18.03 6.01 23.46
CA ILE A 173 18.25 4.74 22.77
C ILE A 173 16.91 4.27 22.21
N MET A 174 16.85 4.06 20.90
CA MET A 174 15.64 3.58 20.24
C MET A 174 15.60 2.05 20.19
N ALA A 175 14.42 1.45 20.34
CA ALA A 175 14.25 -0.01 20.36
C ALA A 175 15.27 -0.69 21.30
N ALA A 176 15.11 -0.36 22.58
CA ALA A 176 16.07 -0.49 23.65
C ALA A 176 15.94 -1.81 24.42
N GLU A 177 16.95 -2.67 24.30
CA GLU A 177 17.04 -3.99 24.92
C GLU A 177 18.09 -4.01 26.04
N ASP A 178 17.90 -4.85 27.06
CA ASP A 178 18.88 -5.08 28.13
C ASP A 178 19.93 -6.08 27.66
N VAL A 179 21.20 -5.66 27.65
CA VAL A 179 22.34 -6.51 27.33
C VAL A 179 23.36 -6.44 28.46
N ILE A 180 23.97 -7.57 28.80
CA ILE A 180 25.05 -7.60 29.78
C ILE A 180 26.36 -7.23 29.08
N GLU A 181 26.93 -6.07 29.40
CA GLU A 181 28.27 -5.70 28.95
C GLU A 181 29.32 -6.25 29.93
N ALA A 182 30.45 -6.72 29.39
CA ALA A 182 31.48 -7.38 30.19
C ALA A 182 32.27 -6.39 31.07
N ASP A 183 32.18 -6.54 32.38
CA ASP A 183 32.86 -5.73 33.40
C ASP A 183 33.58 -6.68 34.38
N PRO A 184 34.92 -6.63 34.51
CA PRO A 184 35.66 -7.44 35.49
C PRO A 184 35.19 -7.28 36.95
N ASN A 185 34.61 -6.13 37.29
CA ASN A 185 34.08 -5.80 38.61
C ASN A 185 32.58 -6.10 38.74
N GLY A 186 31.95 -6.59 37.66
CA GLY A 186 30.54 -6.93 37.58
C GLY A 186 30.16 -8.21 38.33
N ILE A 187 28.85 -8.42 38.39
CA ILE A 187 28.18 -9.62 38.90
C ILE A 187 28.17 -10.67 37.79
N ASN A 188 28.17 -11.97 38.11
CA ASN A 188 27.99 -13.00 37.09
C ASN A 188 26.52 -13.02 36.62
N TYR A 189 26.30 -13.01 35.31
CA TYR A 189 25.01 -13.25 34.69
C TYR A 189 25.06 -14.53 33.87
N LEU A 190 24.05 -15.40 34.04
CA LEU A 190 23.89 -16.62 33.28
C LEU A 190 22.80 -16.42 32.21
N LYS A 191 23.18 -16.54 30.94
CA LYS A 191 22.25 -16.41 29.81
C LYS A 191 21.36 -17.63 29.68
N LEU A 192 20.05 -17.41 29.60
CA LEU A 192 19.02 -18.40 29.36
C LEU A 192 18.23 -18.00 28.11
N VAL A 193 17.97 -18.95 27.22
CA VAL A 193 17.17 -18.76 26.01
C VAL A 193 16.04 -19.77 26.05
N GLU A 194 14.78 -19.34 25.91
CA GLU A 194 13.61 -20.22 25.99
C GLU A 194 12.60 -19.97 24.86
N SER A 195 11.61 -20.85 24.75
CA SER A 195 10.57 -20.76 23.71
C SER A 195 9.21 -21.31 24.17
N GLY A 196 8.67 -20.78 25.27
CA GLY A 196 7.43 -21.24 25.91
C GLY A 196 6.15 -20.90 25.13
N ASP A 197 6.17 -19.86 24.30
CA ASP A 197 5.06 -19.44 23.43
C ASP A 197 5.26 -19.81 21.94
N GLY A 198 6.46 -20.30 21.58
CA GLY A 198 6.86 -20.63 20.22
C GLY A 198 7.72 -19.56 19.53
N GLU A 199 7.92 -18.39 20.14
CA GLU A 199 8.98 -17.45 19.77
C GLU A 199 10.26 -17.73 20.58
N ARG A 200 11.30 -16.90 20.44
CA ARG A 200 12.62 -17.15 21.06
C ARG A 200 13.02 -15.99 21.96
N HIS A 201 12.83 -16.16 23.26
CA HIS A 201 13.14 -15.13 24.26
C HIS A 201 14.55 -15.31 24.84
N GLU A 202 15.23 -14.20 25.14
CA GLU A 202 16.53 -14.20 25.83
C GLU A 202 16.41 -13.54 27.20
N HIS A 203 16.98 -14.18 28.21
CA HIS A 203 16.98 -13.75 29.60
C HIS A 203 18.38 -13.87 30.21
N TYR A 204 18.65 -13.08 31.25
CA TYR A 204 19.91 -13.12 32.00
C TYR A 204 19.60 -13.27 33.49
N LEU A 205 19.98 -14.42 34.07
CA LEU A 205 19.83 -14.71 35.50
C LEU A 205 20.98 -14.05 36.27
N GLU A 206 20.66 -13.12 37.17
CA GLU A 206 21.64 -12.46 38.05
C GLU A 206 22.06 -13.39 39.20
N GLU A 207 23.36 -13.52 39.45
CA GLU A 207 23.90 -14.31 40.55
C GLU A 207 23.36 -13.86 41.93
N GLY A 208 22.84 -14.81 42.70
CA GLY A 208 22.29 -14.57 44.03
C GLY A 208 20.82 -14.09 44.03
N LYS A 209 20.14 -14.09 42.88
CA LYS A 209 18.69 -13.82 42.77
C LYS A 209 17.95 -14.93 42.04
N ALA A 210 16.65 -15.01 42.30
CA ALA A 210 15.70 -15.76 41.49
C ALA A 210 14.94 -14.82 40.54
N ALA A 211 14.62 -15.31 39.36
CA ALA A 211 13.80 -14.66 38.35
C ALA A 211 12.58 -15.53 38.01
N SER A 212 11.44 -14.90 37.73
CA SER A 212 10.25 -15.58 37.20
C SER A 212 10.20 -15.37 35.69
N ILE A 213 10.26 -16.45 34.93
CA ILE A 213 10.28 -16.47 33.46
C ILE A 213 9.06 -17.28 33.01
N HIS A 214 8.10 -16.61 32.37
CA HIS A 214 6.81 -17.19 31.93
C HIS A 214 6.05 -18.00 33.01
N GLY A 215 6.22 -17.62 34.29
CA GLY A 215 5.59 -18.26 35.45
C GLY A 215 6.42 -19.36 36.12
N ILE A 216 7.59 -19.70 35.56
CA ILE A 216 8.54 -20.67 36.11
C ILE A 216 9.67 -19.91 36.81
N LEU A 217 10.00 -20.32 38.05
CA LEU A 217 11.11 -19.72 38.79
C LEU A 217 12.44 -20.36 38.38
N PHE A 218 13.45 -19.52 38.13
CA PHE A 218 14.84 -19.91 37.91
C PHE A 218 15.75 -19.16 38.90
N GLY A 219 16.70 -19.86 39.53
CA GLY A 219 17.67 -19.24 40.45
C GLY A 219 19.10 -19.56 40.04
N TYR A 220 19.98 -18.55 39.95
CA TYR A 220 21.42 -18.77 39.69
C TYR A 220 22.25 -18.44 40.93
N ASN A 221 22.91 -19.46 41.51
CA ASN A 221 23.51 -19.43 42.84
C ASN A 221 22.56 -18.89 43.93
N ALA A 222 21.25 -19.11 43.75
CA ALA A 222 20.17 -18.55 44.57
C ALA A 222 19.14 -19.62 44.94
N PRO A 223 19.46 -20.54 45.89
CA PRO A 223 18.61 -21.67 46.23
C PRO A 223 17.19 -21.24 46.61
N THR A 224 16.22 -21.56 45.77
CA THR A 224 14.83 -21.11 45.86
C THR A 224 13.89 -22.31 45.76
N GLU A 225 13.03 -22.48 46.75
CA GLU A 225 12.05 -23.57 46.80
C GLU A 225 11.05 -23.44 45.64
N GLY A 226 10.79 -24.55 44.92
CA GLY A 226 9.94 -24.56 43.73
C GLY A 226 10.59 -24.03 42.44
N ALA A 227 11.86 -23.62 42.46
CA ALA A 227 12.58 -23.11 41.29
C ALA A 227 13.47 -24.17 40.60
N ILE A 228 13.78 -23.95 39.33
CA ILE A 228 14.90 -24.59 38.64
C ILE A 228 16.17 -23.87 39.10
N ASN A 229 16.92 -24.52 39.99
CA ASN A 229 18.10 -23.98 40.65
C ASN A 229 19.37 -24.40 39.88
N ILE A 230 20.14 -23.41 39.45
CA ILE A 230 21.44 -23.59 38.80
C ILE A 230 22.52 -23.13 39.77
N THR A 231 23.43 -24.03 40.12
CA THR A 231 24.50 -23.78 41.10
C THR A 231 25.88 -24.00 40.49
N SER A 232 26.86 -23.19 40.89
CA SER A 232 28.26 -23.36 40.51
C SER A 232 29.12 -23.65 41.73
N GLU A 233 29.87 -24.75 41.69
CA GLU A 233 30.74 -25.19 42.76
C GLU A 233 32.10 -25.58 42.17
N ASN A 234 33.19 -24.96 42.65
CA ASN A 234 34.57 -25.19 42.19
C ASN A 234 34.82 -24.99 40.67
N GLY A 235 33.88 -24.36 39.95
CA GLY A 235 33.94 -24.18 38.48
C GLY A 235 33.15 -25.22 37.68
N GLU A 236 32.59 -26.24 38.34
CA GLU A 236 31.55 -27.10 37.77
C GLU A 236 30.17 -26.47 37.98
N PHE A 237 29.19 -26.93 37.21
CA PHE A 237 27.81 -26.42 37.25
C PHE A 237 26.83 -27.57 37.41
N PHE A 238 25.77 -27.32 38.18
CA PHE A 238 24.74 -28.29 38.50
C PHE A 238 23.34 -27.69 38.36
N ILE A 239 22.39 -28.53 37.99
CA ILE A 239 20.96 -28.21 37.93
C ILE A 239 20.20 -29.08 38.95
N ASP A 240 19.31 -28.44 39.69
CA ASP A 240 18.36 -29.07 40.60
C ASP A 240 16.97 -28.49 40.29
N SER A 241 15.96 -29.35 40.14
CA SER A 241 14.64 -28.98 39.62
C SER A 241 13.57 -29.80 40.32
N PRO A 242 12.46 -29.21 40.83
CA PRO A 242 11.33 -29.96 41.36
C PRO A 242 10.51 -30.64 40.24
N PHE A 243 10.81 -30.34 38.97
CA PHE A 243 10.16 -30.92 37.79
C PHE A 243 11.08 -31.95 37.13
N GLU A 244 10.55 -33.14 36.84
CA GLU A 244 11.22 -34.11 35.97
C GLU A 244 11.36 -33.56 34.55
N GLY A 245 12.43 -33.99 33.85
CA GLY A 245 12.69 -33.53 32.50
C GLY A 245 13.68 -34.39 31.72
N ASN A 246 13.86 -34.01 30.47
CA ASN A 246 14.91 -34.56 29.61
C ASN A 246 15.78 -33.43 29.05
N TYR A 247 17.01 -33.74 28.65
CA TYR A 247 17.85 -32.81 27.90
C TYR A 247 18.47 -33.48 26.66
N MET A 248 18.77 -32.67 25.64
CA MET A 248 19.53 -33.08 24.45
C MET A 248 20.73 -32.15 24.23
N VAL A 249 21.93 -32.71 24.19
CA VAL A 249 23.16 -31.96 23.91
C VAL A 249 23.21 -31.62 22.42
N MET A 250 23.29 -30.34 22.06
CA MET A 250 23.16 -29.90 20.66
C MET A 250 24.34 -30.30 19.76
N ALA A 251 25.51 -30.60 20.36
CA ALA A 251 26.75 -30.87 19.63
C ALA A 251 26.82 -32.30 19.04
N ASP A 252 26.22 -33.28 19.72
CA ASP A 252 26.28 -34.71 19.36
C ASP A 252 24.91 -35.42 19.36
N GLN A 253 23.83 -34.70 19.71
CA GLN A 253 22.46 -35.21 19.85
C GLN A 253 22.30 -36.30 20.92
N SER A 254 23.26 -36.43 21.85
CA SER A 254 23.10 -37.27 23.03
C SER A 254 21.98 -36.75 23.93
N THR A 255 21.26 -37.67 24.58
CA THR A 255 20.13 -37.36 25.46
C THR A 255 20.34 -37.89 26.86
N GLY A 256 19.78 -37.18 27.84
CA GLY A 256 19.77 -37.58 29.25
C GLY A 256 18.50 -37.11 29.95
N GLN A 257 18.36 -37.47 31.23
CA GLN A 257 17.22 -37.12 32.07
C GLN A 257 17.65 -36.22 33.23
N VAL A 258 16.68 -35.47 33.77
CA VAL A 258 16.82 -34.70 35.01
C VAL A 258 15.74 -35.22 35.98
N THR A 259 16.17 -35.91 37.03
CA THR A 259 15.28 -36.41 38.10
C THR A 259 14.77 -35.25 38.94
N ALA A 260 13.52 -35.30 39.39
CA ALA A 260 12.97 -34.25 40.25
C ALA A 260 13.61 -34.27 41.66
N ASN A 261 14.10 -33.11 42.10
CA ASN A 261 14.76 -32.87 43.39
C ASN A 261 16.09 -33.64 43.56
N GLU A 262 16.79 -33.92 42.46
CA GLU A 262 18.14 -34.50 42.46
C GLU A 262 19.11 -33.55 41.72
N LYS A 263 20.21 -33.17 42.40
CA LYS A 263 21.23 -32.28 41.86
C LYS A 263 22.08 -33.00 40.82
N ALA A 264 21.83 -32.74 39.53
CA ALA A 264 22.52 -33.33 38.39
C ALA A 264 23.57 -32.37 37.78
N PRO A 265 24.62 -32.87 37.08
CA PRO A 265 25.55 -32.03 36.35
C PRO A 265 24.86 -31.26 35.21
N LEU A 266 25.13 -29.96 35.10
CA LEU A 266 24.56 -29.10 34.06
C LEU A 266 25.40 -29.16 32.77
N ASN A 267 24.78 -29.61 31.69
CA ASN A 267 25.32 -29.50 30.34
C ASN A 267 24.89 -28.17 29.70
N PHE A 268 25.84 -27.30 29.39
CA PHE A 268 25.61 -26.12 28.54
C PHE A 268 25.32 -26.55 27.09
N ARG A 269 24.76 -25.65 26.27
CA ARG A 269 24.39 -25.89 24.86
C ARG A 269 23.57 -27.17 24.68
N SER A 270 22.67 -27.38 25.63
CA SER A 270 21.72 -28.48 25.66
C SER A 270 20.31 -27.91 25.74
N LEU A 271 19.39 -28.52 25.00
CA LEU A 271 17.96 -28.19 25.05
C LEU A 271 17.33 -28.99 26.18
N TYR A 272 16.92 -28.32 27.25
CA TYR A 272 16.19 -28.89 28.37
C TYR A 272 14.69 -28.77 28.12
N THR A 273 13.95 -29.85 28.34
CA THR A 273 12.49 -29.89 28.26
C THR A 273 11.95 -30.39 29.60
N MET A 274 11.41 -29.45 30.38
CA MET A 274 10.86 -29.66 31.72
C MET A 274 9.87 -28.54 32.08
N ALA A 275 9.03 -28.74 33.10
CA ALA A 275 8.07 -27.74 33.59
C ALA A 275 7.08 -27.17 32.54
N GLY A 276 7.00 -27.76 31.34
CA GLY A 276 6.19 -27.27 30.22
C GLY A 276 6.91 -26.30 29.25
N THR A 277 8.14 -25.87 29.56
CA THR A 277 8.97 -25.03 28.67
C THR A 277 10.10 -25.84 28.01
N GLN A 278 10.71 -25.26 26.98
CA GLN A 278 11.99 -25.68 26.41
C GLN A 278 13.00 -24.54 26.56
N PHE A 279 14.14 -24.80 27.20
CA PHE A 279 15.18 -23.79 27.42
C PHE A 279 16.60 -24.29 27.17
N VAL A 280 17.52 -23.34 26.98
CA VAL A 280 18.91 -23.55 26.60
C VAL A 280 19.78 -22.58 27.40
N LEU A 281 20.91 -23.08 27.92
CA LEU A 281 21.98 -22.27 28.50
C LEU A 281 23.16 -22.30 27.51
N PRO A 282 23.25 -21.34 26.55
CA PRO A 282 24.15 -21.47 25.39
C PRO A 282 25.63 -21.16 25.71
N GLU A 283 25.88 -20.45 26.82
CA GLU A 283 27.16 -19.84 27.15
C GLU A 283 27.39 -19.92 28.67
N LEU A 284 28.67 -19.94 29.07
CA LEU A 284 29.06 -19.87 30.49
C LEU A 284 28.67 -18.51 31.09
N PRO A 285 28.49 -18.40 32.42
CA PRO A 285 28.20 -17.11 33.05
C PRO A 285 29.28 -16.07 32.73
N MET A 286 28.84 -14.85 32.42
CA MET A 286 29.72 -13.72 32.15
C MET A 286 29.69 -12.73 33.30
N LYS A 287 30.86 -12.24 33.74
CA LYS A 287 30.93 -11.07 34.61
C LYS A 287 30.56 -9.82 33.84
N GLY A 288 29.59 -9.07 34.35
CA GLY A 288 29.15 -7.88 33.66
C GLY A 288 28.18 -7.02 34.43
N LYS A 289 27.61 -6.08 33.69
CA LYS A 289 26.62 -5.13 34.16
C LYS A 289 25.55 -4.97 33.08
N THR A 290 24.28 -4.95 33.49
CA THR A 290 23.18 -4.60 32.58
C THR A 290 23.39 -3.19 32.05
N THR A 291 23.54 -3.09 30.73
CA THR A 291 23.49 -1.86 29.97
C THR A 291 22.28 -1.94 29.02
N VAL A 292 21.90 -0.81 28.45
CA VAL A 292 20.78 -0.73 27.50
C VAL A 292 21.35 -0.36 26.14
N VAL A 293 20.97 -1.09 25.09
CA VAL A 293 21.43 -0.87 23.71
C VAL A 293 20.27 -0.91 22.73
N SER A 294 20.46 -0.32 21.55
CA SER A 294 19.47 -0.42 20.47
C SER A 294 19.62 -1.76 19.74
N ASN A 295 18.52 -2.44 19.46
CA ASN A 295 18.49 -3.65 18.63
C ASN A 295 18.78 -3.38 17.14
N GLY A 296 18.81 -2.10 16.74
CA GLY A 296 19.22 -1.64 15.42
C GLY A 296 18.08 -1.44 14.42
N ASP A 297 16.84 -1.84 14.72
CA ASP A 297 15.69 -1.48 13.88
C ASP A 297 14.94 -0.25 14.43
N PHE A 298 15.28 0.91 13.88
CA PHE A 298 14.62 2.18 14.20
C PHE A 298 13.14 2.27 13.75
N LYS A 299 12.57 1.19 13.19
CA LYS A 299 11.15 1.04 12.85
C LYS A 299 10.38 0.09 13.78
N ASP A 300 11.05 -0.56 14.73
CA ASP A 300 10.44 -1.46 15.71
C ASP A 300 9.30 -0.78 16.48
N GLN A 301 8.08 -1.35 16.38
CA GLN A 301 6.89 -0.82 17.05
C GLN A 301 6.59 -1.51 18.39
N MET A 302 7.26 -2.60 18.74
CA MET A 302 7.03 -3.37 19.97
C MET A 302 7.98 -2.98 21.11
N THR A 303 9.30 -2.98 20.86
CA THR A 303 10.32 -2.76 21.90
C THR A 303 10.24 -1.36 22.50
N ALA A 304 10.52 -1.19 23.79
CA ALA A 304 10.53 0.14 24.43
C ALA A 304 11.65 1.03 23.86
N ASP A 305 11.51 2.34 23.95
CA ASP A 305 12.63 3.27 23.85
C ASP A 305 13.15 3.60 25.26
N ALA A 306 14.42 3.96 25.40
CA ALA A 306 15.03 4.31 26.69
C ALA A 306 15.63 5.73 26.68
N LEU A 307 15.11 6.59 27.55
CA LEU A 307 15.62 7.94 27.78
C LEU A 307 16.52 7.96 29.02
N VAL A 308 17.77 8.39 28.87
CA VAL A 308 18.74 8.50 29.97
C VAL A 308 18.86 9.96 30.39
N VAL A 309 18.60 10.26 31.66
CA VAL A 309 18.66 11.61 32.22
C VAL A 309 19.56 11.66 33.45
N THR A 310 20.32 12.75 33.59
CA THR A 310 21.07 13.06 34.82
C THR A 310 20.24 14.01 35.67
N VAL A 311 19.87 13.57 36.87
CA VAL A 311 19.18 14.39 37.88
C VAL A 311 20.20 14.94 38.86
N ARG A 312 20.12 16.24 39.18
CA ARG A 312 20.97 16.92 40.17
C ARG A 312 20.15 17.68 41.20
N SER A 313 20.46 17.51 42.48
CA SER A 313 20.00 18.43 43.53
C SER A 313 21.01 18.46 44.68
N GLN A 314 21.09 19.59 45.38
CA GLN A 314 21.93 19.81 46.58
C GLN A 314 23.42 19.41 46.44
N GLY A 315 23.95 19.38 45.21
CA GLY A 315 25.34 18.99 44.92
C GLY A 315 25.56 17.50 44.62
N LEU A 316 24.52 16.68 44.72
CA LEU A 316 24.50 15.28 44.28
C LEU A 316 24.04 15.20 42.81
N GLU A 317 24.53 14.21 42.07
CA GLU A 317 24.00 13.83 40.75
C GLU A 317 23.80 12.31 40.63
N LYS A 318 22.78 11.89 39.88
CA LYS A 318 22.48 10.49 39.59
C LYS A 318 21.86 10.36 38.20
N ASP A 319 22.32 9.36 37.44
CA ASP A 319 21.71 8.98 36.17
C ASP A 319 20.52 8.05 36.39
N VAL A 320 19.47 8.23 35.59
CA VAL A 320 18.26 7.41 35.57
C VAL A 320 17.97 6.99 34.14
N VAL A 321 17.68 5.70 33.93
CA VAL A 321 17.23 5.15 32.64
C VAL A 321 15.72 4.98 32.71
N LEU A 322 15.00 5.63 31.80
CA LEU A 322 13.54 5.66 31.76
C LEU A 322 13.06 4.92 30.51
N LYS A 323 12.56 3.70 30.68
CA LYS A 323 11.97 2.91 29.59
C LYS A 323 10.52 3.34 29.33
N GLY A 324 10.17 3.51 28.07
CA GLY A 324 8.88 4.08 27.66
C GLY A 324 8.53 3.85 26.20
N LYS A 325 7.28 4.13 25.83
CA LYS A 325 6.86 4.29 24.43
C LYS A 325 5.60 5.14 24.35
N ALA A 326 5.25 5.60 23.16
CA ALA A 326 3.88 6.04 22.89
C ALA A 326 2.91 4.84 23.00
N GLY A 327 1.66 5.11 23.39
CA GLY A 327 0.62 4.10 23.60
C GLY A 327 0.59 3.47 25.00
N ARG A 328 1.61 3.69 25.85
CA ARG A 328 1.67 3.19 27.24
C ARG A 328 2.26 4.22 28.19
N MET A 329 1.84 4.17 29.46
CA MET A 329 2.52 4.91 30.53
C MET A 329 3.96 4.39 30.71
N GLY A 330 4.87 5.28 31.07
CA GLY A 330 6.26 4.91 31.40
C GLY A 330 6.37 4.20 32.76
N GLU A 331 7.39 3.37 32.93
CA GLU A 331 7.70 2.78 34.23
C GLU A 331 8.24 3.85 35.19
N PRO A 332 7.68 4.01 36.40
CA PRO A 332 8.13 5.00 37.36
C PRO A 332 9.46 4.59 37.99
N GLN A 333 10.47 5.45 37.86
CA GLN A 333 11.77 5.31 38.51
C GLN A 333 11.89 6.33 39.65
N ALA A 334 11.86 5.83 40.89
CA ALA A 334 12.01 6.65 42.10
C ALA A 334 13.48 6.75 42.54
N ILE A 335 13.96 7.95 42.85
CA ILE A 335 15.28 8.19 43.43
C ILE A 335 15.23 9.23 44.56
N GLN A 336 15.92 8.97 45.67
CA GLN A 336 16.23 10.01 46.66
C GLN A 336 17.48 10.77 46.23
N LEU A 337 17.45 12.10 46.29
CA LEU A 337 18.63 12.97 46.12
C LEU A 337 18.59 14.11 47.16
N GLY A 338 19.23 13.87 48.31
CA GLY A 338 19.19 14.78 49.44
C GLY A 338 17.81 14.80 50.10
N ASP A 339 17.27 15.99 50.35
CA ASP A 339 15.98 16.19 51.02
C ASP A 339 14.76 15.99 50.09
N LEU A 340 14.98 15.68 48.80
CA LEU A 340 13.94 15.48 47.80
C LEU A 340 13.92 14.03 47.26
N GLU A 341 12.71 13.48 47.17
CA GLU A 341 12.44 12.27 46.37
C GLU A 341 11.99 12.69 44.97
N PHE A 342 12.47 11.99 43.94
CA PHE A 342 12.07 12.23 42.56
C PHE A 342 11.51 10.95 41.94
N THR A 343 10.23 10.97 41.53
CA THR A 343 9.68 9.93 40.63
C THR A 343 9.73 10.45 39.20
N LEU A 344 10.51 9.79 38.35
CA LEU A 344 10.64 10.10 36.93
C LEU A 344 9.95 9.03 36.07
N LEU A 345 9.27 9.45 35.00
CA LEU A 345 8.65 8.57 34.01
C LEU A 345 8.92 9.09 32.59
N TYR A 346 9.09 8.18 31.64
CA TYR A 346 9.11 8.50 30.20
C TYR A 346 8.09 7.62 29.46
N GLY A 347 7.15 8.21 28.73
CA GLY A 347 6.10 7.46 28.02
C GLY A 347 4.91 8.35 27.65
N SER A 348 3.78 7.75 27.28
CA SER A 348 2.54 8.51 27.07
C SER A 348 2.04 9.16 28.36
N LYS A 349 1.53 10.39 28.23
CA LYS A 349 0.71 11.02 29.26
C LYS A 349 -0.69 10.38 29.25
N VAL A 350 -1.27 10.20 30.43
CA VAL A 350 -2.67 9.82 30.58
C VAL A 350 -3.54 11.08 30.63
N TYR A 351 -4.56 11.14 29.79
CA TYR A 351 -5.69 12.06 29.91
C TYR A 351 -6.93 11.27 30.37
N THR A 352 -7.71 11.82 31.29
CA THR A 352 -8.97 11.20 31.75
C THR A 352 -10.19 11.84 31.07
N THR A 353 -11.12 11.03 30.58
CA THR A 353 -12.43 11.49 30.09
C THR A 353 -13.36 11.81 31.26
N PRO A 354 -14.32 12.74 31.09
CA PRO A 354 -15.31 13.05 32.13
C PRO A 354 -16.42 11.98 32.28
N PHE A 355 -16.43 10.99 31.38
CA PHE A 355 -17.33 9.83 31.33
C PHE A 355 -16.47 8.56 31.18
N GLN A 356 -17.07 7.39 31.39
CA GLN A 356 -16.42 6.08 31.21
C GLN A 356 -16.93 5.34 29.96
N VAL A 357 -16.09 4.47 29.40
CA VAL A 357 -16.41 3.60 28.26
C VAL A 357 -16.16 2.15 28.64
N ARG A 358 -17.20 1.30 28.61
CA ARG A 358 -17.11 -0.14 28.84
C ARG A 358 -17.12 -0.90 27.52
N LEU A 359 -16.18 -1.82 27.29
CA LEU A 359 -16.29 -2.76 26.18
C LEU A 359 -17.23 -3.91 26.59
N ASN A 360 -18.42 -3.98 25.98
CA ASN A 360 -19.36 -5.08 26.22
C ASN A 360 -18.96 -6.33 25.44
N LYS A 361 -18.51 -6.15 24.19
CA LYS A 361 -18.05 -7.22 23.30
C LYS A 361 -17.20 -6.68 22.15
N PHE A 362 -16.15 -7.40 21.77
CA PHE A 362 -15.45 -7.22 20.49
C PHE A 362 -15.90 -8.28 19.46
N ILE A 363 -15.96 -7.90 18.19
CA ILE A 363 -16.38 -8.76 17.09
C ILE A 363 -15.42 -8.54 15.92
N ALA A 364 -14.84 -9.61 15.39
CA ALA A 364 -13.96 -9.59 14.23
C ALA A 364 -14.48 -10.55 13.16
N ASP A 365 -15.23 -10.03 12.19
CA ASP A 365 -15.75 -10.81 11.08
C ASP A 365 -14.60 -11.20 10.13
N LYS A 366 -14.68 -12.41 9.56
CA LYS A 366 -13.63 -13.01 8.71
C LYS A 366 -14.18 -13.30 7.32
N TYR A 367 -13.32 -13.30 6.30
CA TYR A 367 -13.73 -13.79 4.99
C TYR A 367 -14.02 -15.30 5.03
N PRO A 368 -15.00 -15.80 4.26
CA PRO A 368 -15.40 -17.20 4.26
C PRO A 368 -14.22 -18.18 4.13
N GLY A 369 -14.16 -19.18 4.99
CA GLY A 369 -13.12 -20.19 5.04
C GLY A 369 -11.74 -19.75 5.57
N THR A 370 -11.56 -18.46 5.90
CA THR A 370 -10.28 -17.94 6.42
C THR A 370 -10.23 -17.91 7.95
N GLU A 371 -9.02 -17.93 8.51
CA GLU A 371 -8.78 -17.94 9.97
C GLU A 371 -8.17 -16.63 10.49
N LYS A 372 -7.36 -15.94 9.66
CA LYS A 372 -6.66 -14.68 9.98
C LYS A 372 -6.90 -13.55 8.96
N SER A 373 -7.95 -13.63 8.14
CA SER A 373 -8.29 -12.60 7.15
C SER A 373 -9.63 -11.95 7.48
N TYR A 374 -9.58 -10.74 8.01
CA TYR A 374 -10.73 -10.03 8.57
C TYR A 374 -11.47 -9.21 7.50
N SER A 375 -12.80 -9.31 7.49
CA SER A 375 -13.71 -8.56 6.61
C SER A 375 -14.32 -7.34 7.30
N ALA A 376 -14.47 -7.35 8.63
CA ALA A 376 -14.85 -6.20 9.45
C ALA A 376 -14.39 -6.38 10.91
N PHE A 377 -14.41 -5.32 11.70
CA PHE A 377 -14.24 -5.39 13.15
C PHE A 377 -15.03 -4.28 13.88
N GLU A 378 -15.68 -4.64 14.99
CA GLU A 378 -16.64 -3.84 15.75
C GLU A 378 -16.40 -3.99 17.26
N SER A 379 -16.29 -2.87 17.99
CA SER A 379 -16.48 -2.82 19.44
C SER A 379 -17.91 -2.39 19.78
N GLN A 380 -18.61 -3.21 20.56
CA GLN A 380 -19.87 -2.87 21.19
C GLN A 380 -19.57 -2.31 22.58
N VAL A 381 -19.88 -1.03 22.80
CA VAL A 381 -19.51 -0.32 24.04
C VAL A 381 -20.73 0.28 24.73
N THR A 382 -20.68 0.41 26.06
CA THR A 382 -21.59 1.30 26.81
C THR A 382 -20.81 2.53 27.24
N VAL A 383 -21.32 3.72 26.92
CA VAL A 383 -20.86 4.98 27.49
C VAL A 383 -21.60 5.23 28.80
N LEU A 384 -20.88 5.63 29.84
CA LEU A 384 -21.36 5.80 31.21
C LEU A 384 -21.04 7.24 31.68
N ASP A 385 -22.04 8.13 31.64
CA ASP A 385 -21.94 9.52 32.12
C ASP A 385 -22.99 9.80 33.22
N GLY A 386 -22.68 9.35 34.44
CA GLY A 386 -23.59 9.42 35.60
C GLY A 386 -24.89 8.65 35.33
N ASP A 387 -26.03 9.34 35.42
CA ASP A 387 -27.36 8.78 35.11
C ASP A 387 -27.58 8.55 33.59
N ASN A 388 -26.72 9.11 32.72
CA ASN A 388 -26.83 8.97 31.27
C ASN A 388 -25.94 7.84 30.75
N SER A 389 -26.45 6.61 30.77
CA SER A 389 -25.82 5.47 30.11
C SER A 389 -26.45 5.17 28.73
N PHE A 390 -25.65 4.95 27.69
CA PHE A 390 -26.15 4.50 26.39
C PHE A 390 -25.17 3.53 25.69
N ASP A 391 -25.72 2.60 24.91
CA ASP A 391 -24.93 1.69 24.10
C ASP A 391 -24.59 2.29 22.73
N ALA A 392 -23.36 2.06 22.29
CA ALA A 392 -22.83 2.49 20.99
C ALA A 392 -22.03 1.36 20.32
N ARG A 393 -21.77 1.52 19.03
CA ARG A 393 -20.96 0.60 18.23
C ARG A 393 -19.89 1.39 17.51
N ILE A 394 -18.64 1.00 17.67
CA ILE A 394 -17.48 1.64 17.04
C ILE A 394 -16.87 0.61 16.08
N TYR A 395 -16.85 0.91 14.79
CA TYR A 395 -16.36 0.00 13.76
C TYR A 395 -15.77 0.77 12.57
N MET A 396 -15.27 0.05 11.57
CA MET A 396 -14.68 0.68 10.38
C MET A 396 -15.70 1.60 9.66
N ASN A 397 -15.34 2.87 9.46
CA ASN A 397 -16.22 3.94 8.96
C ASN A 397 -17.40 4.34 9.89
N ASN A 398 -17.41 3.97 11.17
CA ASN A 398 -18.39 4.47 12.15
C ASN A 398 -17.73 4.78 13.50
N ILE A 399 -17.60 6.07 13.81
CA ILE A 399 -16.97 6.59 15.03
C ILE A 399 -18.01 7.05 16.06
N LEU A 400 -17.68 6.91 17.33
CA LEU A 400 -18.41 7.54 18.43
C LEU A 400 -17.85 8.97 18.64
N ASP A 401 -18.66 10.00 18.43
CA ASP A 401 -18.36 11.40 18.79
C ASP A 401 -19.21 11.79 20.01
N TYR A 402 -18.58 11.96 21.17
CA TYR A 402 -19.26 12.27 22.43
C TYR A 402 -18.49 13.31 23.25
N GLN A 403 -19.18 14.39 23.64
CA GLN A 403 -18.59 15.58 24.30
C GLN A 403 -17.35 16.16 23.56
N GLY A 404 -17.22 15.93 22.25
CA GLY A 404 -16.07 16.34 21.44
C GLY A 404 -14.86 15.40 21.49
N TYR A 405 -14.97 14.24 22.15
CA TYR A 405 -14.04 13.12 22.03
C TYR A 405 -14.53 12.19 20.92
N ARG A 406 -13.64 11.84 19.97
CA ARG A 406 -13.91 10.90 18.88
C ARG A 406 -13.18 9.60 19.08
N PHE A 407 -13.91 8.50 19.22
CA PHE A 407 -13.38 7.16 19.37
C PHE A 407 -13.49 6.37 18.07
N PHE A 408 -12.39 5.79 17.62
CA PHE A 408 -12.29 4.95 16.42
C PHE A 408 -11.63 3.60 16.74
N GLN A 409 -12.13 2.52 16.13
CA GLN A 409 -11.59 1.17 16.20
C GLN A 409 -10.24 1.03 15.45
N ALA A 410 -9.13 1.40 16.10
CA ALA A 410 -7.83 1.49 15.43
C ALA A 410 -7.06 0.15 15.38
N GLN A 411 -7.00 -0.57 16.51
CA GLN A 411 -6.35 -1.87 16.63
C GLN A 411 -7.15 -2.76 17.60
N PHE A 412 -6.78 -4.04 17.71
CA PHE A 412 -7.39 -5.00 18.63
C PHE A 412 -6.34 -6.03 19.06
N ASP A 413 -6.58 -6.69 20.19
CA ASP A 413 -5.63 -7.66 20.76
C ASP A 413 -5.60 -8.96 19.93
N PRO A 414 -4.43 -9.61 19.74
CA PRO A 414 -4.31 -10.82 18.93
C PRO A 414 -5.12 -12.04 19.40
N ASP A 415 -5.69 -12.01 20.61
CA ASP A 415 -6.56 -13.05 21.15
C ASP A 415 -8.06 -12.80 20.90
N GLU A 416 -8.40 -11.74 20.15
CA GLU A 416 -9.76 -11.31 19.79
C GLU A 416 -10.64 -10.90 21.00
N LYS A 417 -10.06 -10.55 22.16
CA LYS A 417 -10.79 -10.18 23.41
C LYS A 417 -10.49 -8.80 23.99
N GLY A 418 -9.91 -7.91 23.19
CA GLY A 418 -9.66 -6.53 23.58
C GLY A 418 -9.58 -5.59 22.40
N THR A 419 -9.98 -4.35 22.65
CA THR A 419 -10.01 -3.27 21.67
C THR A 419 -8.97 -2.21 22.00
N ILE A 420 -8.41 -1.57 20.99
CA ILE A 420 -7.55 -0.39 21.15
C ILE A 420 -8.17 0.75 20.33
N LEU A 421 -8.90 1.63 21.02
CA LEU A 421 -9.59 2.75 20.41
C LEU A 421 -8.61 3.91 20.22
N SER A 422 -8.50 4.47 19.01
CA SER A 422 -7.88 5.79 18.81
C SER A 422 -8.86 6.86 19.28
N VAL A 423 -8.38 7.85 20.05
CA VAL A 423 -9.18 8.94 20.59
C VAL A 423 -8.61 10.29 20.18
N ASN A 424 -9.41 11.13 19.54
CA ASN A 424 -9.05 12.50 19.13
C ASN A 424 -9.97 13.54 19.81
N HIS A 425 -9.39 14.64 20.29
CA HIS A 425 -10.11 15.79 20.83
C HIS A 425 -9.81 17.08 20.04
N ASP A 426 -10.27 17.15 18.78
CA ASP A 426 -10.20 18.34 17.93
C ASP A 426 -11.58 18.81 17.42
N PHE A 427 -12.33 19.48 18.29
CA PHE A 427 -13.58 20.13 17.90
C PHE A 427 -13.34 21.34 16.98
N TRP A 428 -12.56 22.33 17.44
CA TRP A 428 -12.46 23.64 16.78
C TRP A 428 -11.62 23.63 15.50
N GLY A 429 -10.51 22.88 15.48
CA GLY A 429 -9.64 22.75 14.31
C GLY A 429 -10.34 22.01 13.17
N THR A 430 -11.06 20.91 13.47
CA THR A 430 -11.96 20.24 12.51
C THR A 430 -12.96 21.23 11.92
N TRP A 431 -13.80 21.87 12.74
CA TRP A 431 -14.89 22.71 12.24
C TRP A 431 -14.41 23.88 11.38
N ILE A 432 -13.34 24.57 11.79
CA ILE A 432 -12.77 25.69 11.02
C ILE A 432 -12.16 25.20 9.70
N THR A 433 -11.47 24.05 9.72
CA THR A 433 -10.94 23.40 8.51
C THR A 433 -12.06 22.98 7.56
N TYR A 434 -13.16 22.42 8.07
CA TYR A 434 -14.31 21.96 7.28
C TYR A 434 -15.04 23.12 6.58
N ILE A 435 -15.20 24.27 7.23
CA ILE A 435 -15.72 25.49 6.57
C ILE A 435 -14.76 25.92 5.44
N GLY A 436 -13.45 25.79 5.67
CA GLY A 436 -12.42 25.97 4.65
C GLY A 436 -12.58 25.01 3.46
N TYR A 437 -12.76 23.71 3.70
CA TYR A 437 -12.98 22.69 2.67
C TYR A 437 -14.26 22.97 1.86
N PHE A 438 -15.35 23.36 2.52
CA PHE A 438 -16.59 23.76 1.83
C PHE A 438 -16.39 24.98 0.92
N PHE A 439 -15.69 26.02 1.41
CA PHE A 439 -15.35 27.20 0.59
C PHE A 439 -14.45 26.83 -0.59
N LEU A 440 -13.53 25.88 -0.41
CA LEU A 440 -12.63 25.39 -1.45
C LEU A 440 -13.39 24.64 -2.53
N TYR A 441 -14.25 23.70 -2.14
CA TYR A 441 -15.10 22.92 -3.03
C TYR A 441 -15.99 23.82 -3.89
N VAL A 442 -16.76 24.72 -3.26
CA VAL A 442 -17.66 25.63 -4.00
C VAL A 442 -16.86 26.58 -4.90
N GLY A 443 -15.73 27.12 -4.44
CA GLY A 443 -14.85 27.98 -5.24
C GLY A 443 -14.27 27.29 -6.48
N LEU A 444 -13.77 26.05 -6.31
CA LEU A 444 -13.19 25.23 -7.38
C LEU A 444 -14.22 24.72 -8.39
N VAL A 445 -15.42 24.33 -7.95
CA VAL A 445 -16.51 23.97 -8.87
C VAL A 445 -16.96 25.19 -9.66
N TRP A 446 -17.20 26.33 -9.00
CA TRP A 446 -17.73 27.54 -9.65
C TRP A 446 -16.77 28.12 -10.70
N ILE A 447 -15.45 28.01 -10.52
CA ILE A 447 -14.45 28.56 -11.46
C ILE A 447 -14.52 27.94 -12.87
N LEU A 448 -15.11 26.75 -13.02
CA LEU A 448 -15.30 26.06 -14.30
C LEU A 448 -16.50 26.60 -15.10
N PHE A 449 -17.51 27.17 -14.42
CA PHE A 449 -18.75 27.69 -15.01
C PHE A 449 -18.78 29.22 -15.12
N ASP A 450 -18.03 29.91 -14.26
CA ASP A 450 -17.91 31.36 -14.20
C ASP A 450 -17.46 31.98 -15.56
N LYS A 451 -18.30 32.86 -16.11
CA LYS A 451 -18.09 33.55 -17.40
C LYS A 451 -16.90 34.53 -17.38
N ASN A 452 -16.49 35.00 -16.21
CA ASN A 452 -15.37 35.92 -16.00
C ASN A 452 -14.06 35.21 -15.68
N SER A 453 -14.13 33.91 -15.37
CA SER A 453 -12.95 33.07 -15.10
C SER A 453 -11.93 33.05 -16.25
N ARG A 454 -10.70 32.68 -15.90
CA ARG A 454 -9.66 32.34 -16.88
C ARG A 454 -10.05 31.13 -17.74
N PHE A 455 -10.82 30.18 -17.21
CA PHE A 455 -11.30 29.03 -17.98
C PHE A 455 -12.24 29.46 -19.13
N ALA A 456 -13.15 30.40 -18.86
CA ALA A 456 -13.99 31.02 -19.89
C ALA A 456 -13.18 31.90 -20.88
N ASP A 457 -12.15 32.62 -20.42
CA ASP A 457 -11.22 33.35 -21.29
C ASP A 457 -10.46 32.42 -22.26
N LEU A 458 -9.98 31.27 -21.77
CA LEU A 458 -9.35 30.24 -22.60
C LEU A 458 -10.33 29.67 -23.63
N LYS A 459 -11.54 29.31 -23.20
CA LYS A 459 -12.62 28.83 -24.09
C LYS A 459 -12.96 29.84 -25.20
N ARG A 460 -12.99 31.15 -24.88
CA ARG A 460 -13.14 32.25 -25.85
C ARG A 460 -11.95 32.37 -26.81
N LYS A 461 -10.72 32.35 -26.30
CA LYS A 461 -9.49 32.46 -27.13
C LYS A 461 -9.31 31.27 -28.07
N LEU A 462 -9.59 30.07 -27.58
CA LEU A 462 -9.59 28.83 -28.34
C LEU A 462 -10.65 28.87 -29.47
N ASN A 463 -11.84 29.41 -29.22
CA ASN A 463 -12.85 29.64 -30.27
C ASN A 463 -12.39 30.67 -31.31
N LYS A 464 -11.77 31.80 -30.91
CA LYS A 464 -11.19 32.77 -31.87
C LYS A 464 -10.03 32.22 -32.72
N VAL A 465 -9.33 31.20 -32.25
CA VAL A 465 -8.36 30.43 -33.08
C VAL A 465 -9.07 29.49 -34.05
N ARG A 466 -10.17 28.83 -33.60
CA ARG A 466 -11.00 27.94 -34.43
C ARG A 466 -11.75 28.68 -35.55
N GLU A 467 -12.29 29.86 -35.28
CA GLU A 467 -12.93 30.74 -36.28
C GLU A 467 -11.98 31.02 -37.46
N LYS A 468 -10.70 31.29 -37.17
CA LYS A 468 -9.66 31.50 -38.20
C LYS A 468 -9.20 30.24 -38.94
N LYS A 469 -9.68 29.05 -38.55
CA LYS A 469 -9.51 27.79 -39.32
C LYS A 469 -10.72 27.48 -40.23
N ALA A 470 -11.83 28.21 -40.13
CA ALA A 470 -13.09 27.81 -40.76
C ALA A 470 -13.35 28.41 -42.17
N SER A 471 -12.62 29.44 -42.58
CA SER A 471 -12.97 30.28 -43.74
C SER A 471 -12.48 29.77 -45.12
N MET A 472 -12.41 28.45 -45.35
CA MET A 472 -12.05 27.84 -46.64
C MET A 472 -12.64 26.42 -46.80
N LEU A 473 -13.66 26.22 -47.65
CA LEU A 473 -13.84 25.06 -48.58
C LEU A 473 -15.28 24.88 -49.16
N THR A 474 -15.43 25.23 -50.44
CA THR A 474 -16.38 24.71 -51.47
C THR A 474 -15.61 24.79 -52.81
N LEU A 475 -15.82 24.03 -53.90
CA LEU A 475 -16.86 23.14 -54.46
C LEU A 475 -16.09 22.02 -55.25
N LEU A 476 -16.31 20.70 -55.08
CA LEU A 476 -17.03 19.75 -55.98
C LEU A 476 -16.60 19.78 -57.48
N LEU A 477 -16.40 18.67 -58.21
CA LEU A 477 -16.52 17.21 -57.90
C LEU A 477 -15.11 16.53 -57.81
N LEU A 478 -14.62 15.46 -58.49
CA LEU A 478 -15.17 14.39 -59.37
C LEU A 478 -14.30 13.08 -59.28
N LEU A 479 -14.79 11.98 -59.90
CA LEU A 479 -14.37 10.56 -60.08
C LEU A 479 -12.87 10.24 -60.43
N PHE A 480 -12.31 8.99 -60.44
CA PHE A 480 -12.75 7.59 -60.14
C PHE A 480 -11.53 6.65 -59.83
N SER A 481 -11.74 5.52 -59.09
CA SER A 481 -11.02 4.19 -59.13
C SER A 481 -9.49 4.07 -58.95
N VAL A 482 -8.86 2.91 -58.62
CA VAL A 482 -9.09 1.76 -57.70
C VAL A 482 -7.79 0.93 -57.66
N GLY A 483 -7.52 0.17 -56.57
CA GLY A 483 -6.77 -1.09 -56.67
C GLY A 483 -5.44 -1.22 -55.93
N ALA A 484 -5.37 -2.18 -54.99
CA ALA A 484 -4.17 -2.95 -54.61
C ALA A 484 -4.57 -4.11 -53.68
N SER A 485 -4.07 -5.32 -53.96
CA SER A 485 -4.04 -6.47 -53.03
C SER A 485 -2.89 -7.38 -53.44
N ALA A 486 -2.19 -7.97 -52.47
CA ALA A 486 -1.13 -8.94 -52.71
C ALA A 486 -1.15 -10.02 -51.62
N GLN A 487 -1.11 -11.29 -52.03
CA GLN A 487 -0.74 -12.42 -51.17
C GLN A 487 0.78 -12.62 -51.27
N HIS A 488 1.38 -13.25 -50.25
CA HIS A 488 2.38 -14.29 -50.46
C HIS A 488 2.43 -15.23 -49.24
N MET A 489 3.03 -16.41 -49.42
CA MET A 489 2.85 -17.59 -48.57
C MET A 489 3.96 -17.81 -47.53
N HIS A 490 3.72 -18.78 -46.64
CA HIS A 490 4.61 -19.24 -45.58
C HIS A 490 5.88 -19.97 -46.07
N ALA A 491 6.87 -20.06 -45.17
CA ALA A 491 7.89 -21.12 -45.13
C ALA A 491 8.11 -21.59 -43.66
N PRO A 492 8.58 -22.82 -43.37
CA PRO A 492 8.35 -23.46 -42.05
C PRO A 492 9.58 -23.74 -41.16
N GLN A 493 9.32 -23.73 -39.85
CA GLN A 493 9.83 -24.55 -38.71
C GLN A 493 11.31 -25.00 -38.54
N LYS A 494 11.70 -25.09 -37.25
CA LYS A 494 12.64 -26.05 -36.65
C LYS A 494 12.06 -26.55 -35.30
N PRO A 495 12.19 -27.84 -34.91
CA PRO A 495 11.63 -28.36 -33.66
C PRO A 495 12.66 -28.93 -32.65
N SER A 496 12.31 -28.92 -31.35
CA SER A 496 12.37 -30.12 -30.48
C SER A 496 11.82 -29.84 -29.06
N ALA A 497 10.56 -30.18 -28.82
CA ALA A 497 9.93 -30.34 -27.50
C ALA A 497 8.85 -31.46 -27.51
N ALA A 498 8.82 -32.26 -28.59
CA ALA A 498 7.57 -32.81 -29.12
C ALA A 498 6.99 -34.02 -28.39
N VAL A 499 7.77 -34.73 -27.55
CA VAL A 499 7.30 -35.98 -26.93
C VAL A 499 6.28 -35.70 -25.82
N ILE A 500 6.59 -34.79 -24.90
CA ILE A 500 5.71 -34.43 -23.78
C ILE A 500 4.47 -33.68 -24.31
N ASP A 501 4.66 -32.71 -25.21
CA ASP A 501 3.53 -32.00 -25.83
C ASP A 501 2.61 -32.94 -26.64
N SER A 502 3.14 -33.99 -27.29
CA SER A 502 2.34 -35.02 -27.96
C SER A 502 1.50 -35.83 -26.96
N ILE A 503 2.08 -36.24 -25.82
CA ILE A 503 1.35 -36.94 -24.75
C ILE A 503 0.25 -36.03 -24.16
N ILE A 504 0.55 -34.75 -23.94
CA ILE A 504 -0.43 -33.75 -23.48
C ILE A 504 -1.58 -33.63 -24.49
N HIS A 505 -1.29 -33.45 -25.78
CA HIS A 505 -2.31 -33.32 -26.83
C HIS A 505 -3.14 -34.59 -27.04
N ALA A 506 -2.54 -35.78 -27.00
CA ALA A 506 -3.23 -37.05 -27.14
C ALA A 506 -4.20 -37.36 -25.98
N ASN A 507 -4.04 -36.70 -24.83
CA ASN A 507 -4.90 -36.88 -23.64
C ASN A 507 -5.88 -35.71 -23.42
N THR A 508 -6.17 -34.93 -24.46
CA THR A 508 -7.02 -33.73 -24.34
C THR A 508 -8.51 -34.04 -24.15
N VAL A 509 -9.11 -33.34 -23.19
CA VAL A 509 -10.56 -33.31 -22.95
C VAL A 509 -11.23 -32.33 -23.91
N SER A 510 -12.49 -32.57 -24.30
CA SER A 510 -13.25 -31.67 -25.17
C SER A 510 -13.39 -30.26 -24.58
N LYS A 511 -13.40 -29.22 -25.43
CA LYS A 511 -13.49 -27.82 -24.97
C LYS A 511 -14.81 -27.50 -24.28
N GLU A 512 -15.88 -28.18 -24.67
CA GLU A 512 -17.22 -28.00 -24.10
C GLU A 512 -17.32 -28.61 -22.69
N HIS A 513 -16.78 -29.82 -22.48
CA HIS A 513 -16.72 -30.42 -21.15
C HIS A 513 -15.76 -29.67 -20.21
N ALA A 514 -14.60 -29.24 -20.72
CA ALA A 514 -13.67 -28.42 -19.96
C ALA A 514 -14.30 -27.06 -19.53
N ALA A 515 -15.15 -26.45 -20.37
CA ALA A 515 -15.87 -25.24 -20.01
C ALA A 515 -16.95 -25.47 -18.93
N LYS A 516 -17.60 -26.65 -18.88
CA LYS A 516 -18.51 -27.04 -17.80
C LYS A 516 -17.74 -27.18 -16.47
N PHE A 517 -16.61 -27.89 -16.46
CA PHE A 517 -15.72 -27.95 -15.29
C PHE A 517 -15.25 -26.55 -14.86
N GLY A 518 -14.86 -25.69 -15.82
CA GLY A 518 -14.49 -24.29 -15.59
C GLY A 518 -15.61 -23.41 -15.01
N SER A 519 -16.88 -23.85 -15.06
CA SER A 519 -18.02 -23.12 -14.51
C SER A 519 -18.37 -23.46 -13.05
N LEU A 520 -17.83 -24.56 -12.51
CA LEU A 520 -17.89 -24.83 -11.07
C LEU A 520 -17.16 -23.73 -10.29
N VAL A 521 -17.58 -23.50 -9.05
CA VAL A 521 -16.98 -22.46 -8.18
C VAL A 521 -15.94 -23.07 -7.24
N ILE A 522 -14.89 -22.32 -6.94
CA ILE A 522 -13.97 -22.56 -5.80
C ILE A 522 -14.04 -21.41 -4.80
N GLN A 523 -13.70 -21.72 -3.55
CA GLN A 523 -13.21 -20.74 -2.57
C GLN A 523 -11.68 -20.63 -2.72
N ASP A 524 -11.11 -19.42 -2.77
CA ASP A 524 -9.64 -19.25 -2.69
C ASP A 524 -9.17 -18.93 -1.25
N TYR A 525 -7.85 -18.91 -1.03
CA TYR A 525 -7.26 -18.65 0.30
C TYR A 525 -7.63 -17.28 0.91
N GLY A 526 -8.12 -16.32 0.11
CA GLY A 526 -8.65 -15.04 0.60
C GLY A 526 -10.15 -15.09 0.94
N GLY A 527 -10.79 -16.26 0.81
CA GLY A 527 -12.23 -16.45 0.95
C GLY A 527 -13.06 -15.96 -0.24
N ARG A 528 -12.44 -15.65 -1.39
CA ARG A 528 -13.17 -15.21 -2.57
C ARG A 528 -13.78 -16.41 -3.30
N MET A 529 -15.09 -16.37 -3.51
CA MET A 529 -15.80 -17.33 -4.35
C MET A 529 -15.66 -16.94 -5.83
N LYS A 530 -15.04 -17.80 -6.65
CA LYS A 530 -14.81 -17.55 -8.09
C LYS A 530 -14.89 -18.82 -8.94
N PRO A 531 -15.24 -18.74 -10.24
CA PRO A 531 -15.26 -19.89 -11.13
C PRO A 531 -13.86 -20.52 -11.30
N ILE A 532 -13.80 -21.84 -11.53
CA ILE A 532 -12.57 -22.55 -11.88
C ILE A 532 -11.91 -21.92 -13.11
N ASN A 533 -12.69 -21.38 -14.06
CA ASN A 533 -12.17 -20.65 -15.22
C ASN A 533 -11.35 -19.39 -14.86
N THR A 534 -11.73 -18.67 -13.79
CA THR A 534 -10.90 -17.55 -13.31
C THR A 534 -9.59 -18.08 -12.76
N PHE A 535 -9.62 -19.13 -11.95
CA PHE A 535 -8.41 -19.71 -11.38
C PHE A 535 -7.49 -20.35 -12.43
N SER A 536 -8.02 -21.12 -13.37
CA SER A 536 -7.26 -21.77 -14.43
C SER A 536 -6.55 -20.72 -15.31
N SER A 537 -7.25 -19.63 -15.62
CA SER A 537 -6.70 -18.47 -16.33
C SER A 537 -5.69 -17.70 -15.47
N GLU A 538 -5.93 -17.46 -14.18
CA GLU A 538 -4.94 -16.88 -13.26
C GLU A 538 -3.65 -17.72 -13.18
N LEU A 539 -3.77 -19.04 -12.98
CA LEU A 539 -2.67 -20.00 -12.94
C LEU A 539 -1.81 -19.94 -14.21
N LEU A 540 -2.43 -20.06 -15.39
CA LEU A 540 -1.69 -20.08 -16.65
C LEU A 540 -1.11 -18.70 -17.00
N ARG A 541 -1.79 -17.59 -16.66
CA ARG A 541 -1.25 -16.22 -16.82
C ARG A 541 -0.09 -15.93 -15.88
N LYS A 542 -0.10 -16.44 -14.64
CA LYS A 542 0.99 -16.25 -13.67
C LYS A 542 2.20 -17.12 -13.99
N VAL A 543 1.98 -18.41 -14.24
CA VAL A 543 3.06 -19.41 -14.43
C VAL A 543 3.61 -19.42 -15.87
N TYR A 544 2.75 -19.48 -16.89
CA TYR A 544 3.13 -19.63 -18.31
C TYR A 544 3.07 -18.33 -19.14
N LYS A 545 2.52 -17.24 -18.56
CA LYS A 545 2.42 -15.89 -19.14
C LYS A 545 1.68 -15.83 -20.50
N LYS A 546 0.79 -16.80 -20.80
CA LYS A 546 -0.04 -16.86 -22.02
C LYS A 546 -1.41 -17.47 -21.72
N GLU A 547 -2.43 -17.15 -22.51
CA GLU A 547 -3.81 -17.65 -22.32
C GLU A 547 -4.03 -19.11 -22.75
N ASN A 548 -3.08 -19.73 -23.46
CA ASN A 548 -3.23 -21.11 -23.95
C ASN A 548 -1.88 -21.82 -23.90
N TYR A 549 -1.84 -23.06 -23.40
CA TYR A 549 -0.67 -23.94 -23.47
C TYR A 549 -0.77 -24.77 -24.76
N GLN A 550 0.13 -24.54 -25.72
CA GLN A 550 0.14 -25.20 -27.04
C GLN A 550 -1.21 -25.22 -27.81
N GLY A 551 -2.14 -24.32 -27.48
CA GLY A 551 -3.49 -24.25 -28.09
C GLY A 551 -4.63 -24.88 -27.28
N LEU A 552 -4.31 -25.43 -26.10
CA LEU A 552 -5.27 -25.83 -25.08
C LEU A 552 -5.73 -24.62 -24.26
N THR A 553 -7.02 -24.58 -23.91
CA THR A 553 -7.55 -23.54 -23.02
C THR A 553 -7.04 -23.74 -21.58
N PRO A 554 -7.08 -22.70 -20.72
CA PRO A 554 -6.67 -22.83 -19.33
C PRO A 554 -7.46 -23.93 -18.60
N ASP A 555 -8.75 -24.08 -18.90
CA ASP A 555 -9.61 -25.12 -18.33
C ASP A 555 -9.20 -26.52 -18.76
N GLN A 556 -8.82 -26.73 -20.02
CA GLN A 556 -8.27 -28.02 -20.48
C GLN A 556 -6.95 -28.36 -19.78
N VAL A 557 -6.10 -27.37 -19.52
CA VAL A 557 -4.85 -27.54 -18.78
C VAL A 557 -5.12 -27.90 -17.32
N PHE A 558 -5.92 -27.10 -16.60
CA PHE A 558 -6.17 -27.32 -15.18
C PHE A 558 -7.01 -28.58 -14.90
N LEU A 559 -7.97 -28.93 -15.77
CA LEU A 559 -8.70 -30.20 -15.69
C LEU A 559 -7.75 -31.39 -15.93
N SER A 560 -6.81 -31.28 -16.88
CA SER A 560 -5.81 -32.33 -17.10
C SER A 560 -4.88 -32.47 -15.88
N ILE A 561 -4.38 -31.36 -15.32
CA ILE A 561 -3.61 -31.35 -14.07
C ILE A 561 -4.40 -32.04 -12.94
N THR A 562 -5.67 -31.69 -12.77
CA THR A 562 -6.57 -32.27 -11.75
C THR A 562 -6.76 -33.77 -11.98
N GLN A 563 -7.05 -34.20 -13.21
CA GLN A 563 -7.26 -35.61 -13.57
C GLN A 563 -6.04 -36.47 -13.25
N TYR A 564 -4.84 -36.05 -13.66
CA TYR A 564 -3.62 -36.82 -13.44
C TYR A 564 -3.09 -36.72 -12.01
N THR A 565 -3.40 -35.64 -11.27
CA THR A 565 -3.17 -35.56 -9.81
C THR A 565 -4.00 -36.61 -9.07
N ILE A 566 -5.31 -36.69 -9.34
CA ILE A 566 -6.20 -37.65 -8.68
C ILE A 566 -5.84 -39.09 -9.08
N ALA A 567 -5.57 -39.35 -10.37
CA ALA A 567 -5.12 -40.66 -10.82
C ALA A 567 -3.77 -41.09 -10.22
N GLN A 568 -2.84 -40.15 -9.99
CA GLN A 568 -1.59 -40.43 -9.28
C GLN A 568 -1.84 -40.83 -7.82
N GLN A 569 -2.70 -40.09 -7.12
CA GLN A 569 -3.06 -40.35 -5.72
C GLN A 569 -3.78 -41.69 -5.51
N MET A 570 -4.51 -42.19 -6.52
CA MET A 570 -5.31 -43.42 -6.43
C MET A 570 -4.63 -44.66 -7.02
N GLU A 571 -3.96 -44.52 -8.16
CA GLU A 571 -3.49 -45.64 -9.00
C GLU A 571 -1.97 -45.59 -9.25
N GLY A 572 -1.26 -44.62 -8.69
CA GLY A 572 0.18 -44.42 -8.92
C GLY A 572 0.52 -43.93 -10.34
N ALA A 573 -0.47 -43.47 -11.10
CA ALA A 573 -0.29 -43.02 -12.48
C ALA A 573 0.69 -41.84 -12.58
N PRO A 574 1.64 -41.82 -13.54
CA PRO A 574 2.63 -40.77 -13.66
C PRO A 574 2.00 -39.46 -14.16
N ASN A 575 1.99 -38.43 -13.31
CA ASN A 575 1.51 -37.10 -13.67
C ASN A 575 2.55 -36.36 -14.55
N PHE A 576 2.34 -36.43 -15.87
CA PHE A 576 3.29 -35.87 -16.86
C PHE A 576 3.44 -34.33 -16.78
N TRP A 577 2.52 -33.61 -16.12
CA TRP A 577 2.63 -32.16 -15.98
C TRP A 577 3.84 -31.71 -15.14
N TYR A 578 4.41 -32.56 -14.29
CA TYR A 578 5.66 -32.26 -13.61
C TYR A 578 6.83 -32.01 -14.58
N PHE A 579 6.79 -32.64 -15.76
CA PHE A 579 7.80 -32.53 -16.82
C PHE A 579 7.42 -31.52 -17.92
N ALA A 580 6.22 -30.93 -17.87
CA ALA A 580 5.77 -29.96 -18.86
C ALA A 580 6.49 -28.62 -18.66
N PRO A 581 7.11 -28.02 -19.70
CA PRO A 581 7.84 -26.75 -19.61
C PRO A 581 6.87 -25.56 -19.51
N ILE A 582 6.26 -25.40 -18.33
CA ILE A 582 5.15 -24.47 -18.07
C ILE A 582 5.55 -23.19 -17.30
N ILE A 583 6.70 -23.17 -16.62
CA ILE A 583 7.11 -22.05 -15.74
C ILE A 583 8.02 -21.07 -16.51
N GLU A 584 7.52 -19.90 -16.97
CA GLU A 584 8.35 -18.89 -17.69
C GLU A 584 9.37 -18.24 -16.73
N LEU A 585 10.65 -18.37 -17.09
CA LEU A 585 11.82 -17.83 -16.42
C LEU A 585 12.06 -16.36 -16.82
N GLN A 586 12.52 -15.55 -15.87
CA GLN A 586 12.77 -14.12 -16.08
C GLN A 586 13.98 -13.88 -16.99
N ARG A 587 13.82 -13.02 -18.01
CA ARG A 587 14.87 -12.78 -19.03
C ARG A 587 15.92 -11.80 -18.55
N GLY A 588 17.18 -12.19 -18.69
CA GLY A 588 18.35 -11.40 -18.29
C GLY A 588 18.94 -11.80 -16.94
N ASN A 589 18.28 -12.70 -16.20
CA ASN A 589 18.84 -13.32 -14.99
C ASN A 589 19.33 -14.75 -15.31
N ASP A 590 20.45 -14.84 -16.04
CA ASP A 590 21.11 -16.10 -16.44
C ASP A 590 21.40 -17.04 -15.25
N LYS A 591 21.53 -16.50 -14.03
CA LYS A 591 21.80 -17.28 -12.82
C LYS A 591 20.64 -18.20 -12.46
N ILE A 592 19.39 -17.85 -12.82
CA ILE A 592 18.24 -18.75 -12.66
C ILE A 592 18.45 -20.02 -13.50
N THR A 593 18.82 -19.89 -14.77
CA THR A 593 19.12 -21.07 -15.60
C THR A 593 20.33 -21.86 -15.08
N GLU A 594 21.35 -21.18 -14.57
CA GLU A 594 22.53 -21.82 -13.96
C GLU A 594 22.18 -22.63 -12.69
N VAL A 595 21.36 -22.07 -11.79
CA VAL A 595 20.91 -22.73 -10.54
C VAL A 595 20.03 -23.94 -10.81
N LEU A 596 19.17 -23.88 -11.82
CA LEU A 596 18.30 -25.00 -12.19
C LEU A 596 19.07 -26.12 -12.93
N GLY A 597 20.21 -25.82 -13.55
CA GLY A 597 20.97 -26.72 -14.41
C GLY A 597 20.60 -26.64 -15.90
N LEU A 598 19.90 -25.58 -16.31
CA LEU A 598 19.31 -25.40 -17.64
C LEU A 598 20.22 -24.58 -18.58
N PRO A 599 20.13 -24.79 -19.91
CA PRO A 599 20.87 -23.98 -20.88
C PRO A 599 20.54 -22.48 -20.77
N LYS A 600 21.56 -21.61 -20.89
CA LYS A 600 21.36 -20.15 -20.88
C LYS A 600 20.39 -19.70 -21.97
N GLY A 601 19.45 -18.83 -21.60
CA GLY A 601 18.38 -18.36 -22.49
C GLY A 601 17.19 -19.32 -22.63
N THR A 602 17.15 -20.43 -21.89
CA THR A 602 15.93 -21.24 -21.70
C THR A 602 14.81 -20.36 -21.17
N ARG A 603 13.60 -20.48 -21.76
CA ARG A 603 12.46 -19.60 -21.44
C ARG A 603 11.48 -20.19 -20.45
N HIS A 604 11.22 -21.49 -20.53
CA HIS A 604 10.31 -22.16 -19.61
C HIS A 604 11.03 -23.36 -18.98
N ALA A 605 10.85 -23.54 -17.68
CA ALA A 605 11.26 -24.73 -16.96
C ALA A 605 10.04 -25.63 -16.69
N SER A 606 10.31 -26.93 -16.49
CA SER A 606 9.38 -27.87 -15.90
C SER A 606 9.38 -27.77 -14.37
N PHE A 607 8.45 -28.44 -13.69
CA PHE A 607 8.41 -28.43 -12.23
C PHE A 607 9.58 -29.24 -11.62
N VAL A 608 9.97 -30.36 -12.24
CA VAL A 608 11.10 -31.18 -11.75
C VAL A 608 12.44 -30.45 -11.82
N ASP A 609 12.61 -29.48 -12.73
CA ASP A 609 13.86 -28.71 -12.84
C ASP A 609 14.21 -27.93 -11.55
N PHE A 610 13.22 -27.68 -10.69
CA PHE A 610 13.39 -26.94 -9.43
C PHE A 610 13.87 -27.80 -8.26
N PHE A 611 13.97 -29.12 -8.43
CA PHE A 611 14.39 -30.06 -7.39
C PHE A 611 15.71 -30.74 -7.79
N ASP A 612 16.53 -31.12 -6.82
CA ASP A 612 17.72 -31.95 -7.05
C ASP A 612 17.37 -33.45 -7.08
N GLU A 613 18.36 -34.30 -7.34
CA GLU A 613 18.21 -35.77 -7.39
C GLU A 613 17.80 -36.41 -6.04
N LYS A 614 17.79 -35.63 -4.95
CA LYS A 614 17.36 -36.04 -3.60
C LYS A 614 16.02 -35.42 -3.20
N GLY A 615 15.41 -34.60 -4.06
CA GLY A 615 14.16 -33.89 -3.79
C GLY A 615 14.30 -32.56 -3.06
N ASN A 616 15.52 -32.04 -2.85
CA ASN A 616 15.71 -30.73 -2.22
C ASN A 616 15.32 -29.60 -3.18
N TYR A 617 14.63 -28.58 -2.69
CA TYR A 617 14.22 -27.43 -3.49
C TYR A 617 15.40 -26.47 -3.76
N LYS A 618 15.75 -26.26 -5.03
CA LYS A 618 16.96 -25.54 -5.44
C LYS A 618 16.96 -24.03 -5.13
N LEU A 619 15.80 -23.42 -4.90
CA LEU A 619 15.72 -21.96 -4.71
C LEU A 619 15.82 -21.51 -3.25
N VAL A 620 15.71 -22.40 -2.26
CA VAL A 620 15.57 -22.06 -0.81
C VAL A 620 16.54 -20.96 -0.39
N LYS A 621 17.84 -21.14 -0.64
CA LYS A 621 18.87 -20.16 -0.26
C LYS A 621 18.65 -18.77 -0.86
N TYR A 622 18.24 -18.69 -2.13
CA TYR A 622 18.03 -17.41 -2.83
C TYR A 622 16.71 -16.73 -2.43
N VAL A 623 15.71 -17.52 -2.06
CA VAL A 623 14.44 -17.03 -1.47
C VAL A 623 14.70 -16.49 -0.07
N ASP A 624 15.49 -17.20 0.74
CA ASP A 624 15.87 -16.80 2.09
C ASP A 624 16.73 -15.51 2.11
N GLU A 625 17.77 -15.46 1.26
CA GLU A 625 18.58 -14.25 0.99
C GLU A 625 17.74 -13.08 0.43
N ALA A 626 16.60 -13.35 -0.21
CA ALA A 626 15.69 -12.32 -0.70
C ALA A 626 14.70 -11.84 0.37
N ASN A 627 14.20 -12.74 1.22
CA ASN A 627 13.25 -12.42 2.29
C ASN A 627 13.90 -11.51 3.33
N HIS A 628 15.10 -11.88 3.81
CA HIS A 628 15.90 -11.09 4.76
C HIS A 628 16.42 -9.74 4.20
N ALA A 629 16.27 -9.47 2.90
CA ALA A 629 16.68 -8.20 2.31
C ALA A 629 15.65 -7.08 2.54
N SER A 630 16.04 -6.04 3.28
CA SER A 630 15.23 -4.85 3.58
C SER A 630 14.89 -4.00 2.34
N VAL A 631 15.74 -4.04 1.31
CA VAL A 631 15.43 -3.55 -0.04
C VAL A 631 15.80 -4.62 -1.05
N LYS A 632 14.79 -5.34 -1.54
CA LYS A 632 14.93 -6.45 -2.50
C LYS A 632 15.42 -5.93 -3.85
N ASN A 633 16.53 -6.47 -4.32
CA ASN A 633 17.06 -6.14 -5.65
C ASN A 633 16.37 -6.96 -6.75
N LYS A 634 16.50 -6.57 -8.03
CA LYS A 634 15.77 -7.22 -9.14
C LYS A 634 16.07 -8.72 -9.27
N PHE A 635 17.30 -9.14 -8.96
CA PHE A 635 17.67 -10.55 -8.94
C PHE A 635 16.91 -11.29 -7.83
N GLN A 636 16.88 -10.75 -6.61
CA GLN A 636 16.07 -11.28 -5.49
C GLN A 636 14.56 -11.31 -5.83
N THR A 637 14.01 -10.24 -6.39
CA THR A 637 12.61 -10.21 -6.85
C THR A 637 12.32 -11.26 -7.92
N ASP A 638 13.27 -11.55 -8.82
CA ASP A 638 13.11 -12.60 -9.84
C ASP A 638 13.14 -14.02 -9.25
N PHE A 639 13.82 -14.25 -8.12
CA PHE A 639 13.73 -15.52 -7.39
C PHE A 639 12.40 -15.65 -6.62
N LEU A 640 11.88 -14.57 -6.02
CA LEU A 640 10.58 -14.57 -5.34
C LEU A 640 9.37 -14.72 -6.30
N ASP A 641 9.38 -14.05 -7.45
CA ASP A 641 8.40 -14.27 -8.53
C ASP A 641 8.45 -15.71 -9.07
N LEU A 642 9.62 -16.36 -9.01
CA LEU A 642 9.78 -17.73 -9.47
C LEU A 642 9.33 -18.76 -8.42
N ASP A 643 9.67 -18.54 -7.15
CA ASP A 643 9.18 -19.31 -6.01
C ASP A 643 7.64 -19.27 -5.94
N GLY A 644 7.04 -18.08 -6.00
CA GLY A 644 5.59 -17.90 -6.02
C GLY A 644 4.89 -18.64 -7.18
N LYS A 645 5.52 -18.77 -8.36
CA LYS A 645 5.01 -19.60 -9.47
C LYS A 645 5.09 -21.09 -9.15
N VAL A 646 6.19 -21.55 -8.56
CA VAL A 646 6.37 -22.96 -8.17
C VAL A 646 5.38 -23.32 -7.06
N ALA A 647 5.22 -22.48 -6.04
CA ALA A 647 4.27 -22.67 -4.96
C ALA A 647 2.82 -22.72 -5.47
N LEU A 648 2.44 -21.80 -6.38
CA LEU A 648 1.12 -21.78 -7.01
C LEU A 648 0.86 -23.03 -7.86
N LEU A 649 1.86 -23.50 -8.61
CA LEU A 649 1.75 -24.73 -9.40
C LEU A 649 1.73 -25.99 -8.51
N ASN A 650 2.49 -26.01 -7.42
CA ASN A 650 2.46 -27.07 -6.41
C ASN A 650 1.09 -27.17 -5.71
N ALA A 651 0.46 -26.03 -5.41
CA ALA A 651 -0.89 -25.98 -4.87
C ALA A 651 -1.94 -26.54 -5.86
N ALA A 652 -1.70 -26.39 -7.18
CA ALA A 652 -2.51 -27.05 -8.21
C ALA A 652 -2.21 -28.57 -8.30
N PHE A 653 -0.94 -28.98 -8.25
CA PHE A 653 -0.52 -30.41 -8.27
C PHE A 653 -0.86 -31.20 -7.00
N THR A 654 -1.13 -30.55 -5.88
CA THR A 654 -1.63 -31.20 -4.66
C THR A 654 -3.16 -31.25 -4.61
N GLY A 655 -3.85 -30.61 -5.57
CA GLY A 655 -5.31 -30.44 -5.57
C GLY A 655 -5.83 -29.43 -4.55
N ARG A 656 -4.97 -28.80 -3.74
CA ARG A 656 -5.36 -27.91 -2.64
C ARG A 656 -6.11 -26.66 -3.11
N MET A 657 -5.85 -26.18 -4.33
CA MET A 657 -6.60 -25.06 -4.94
C MET A 657 -8.03 -25.42 -5.38
N LEU A 658 -8.42 -26.71 -5.35
CA LEU A 658 -9.73 -27.19 -5.79
C LEU A 658 -10.72 -27.23 -4.61
N ALA A 659 -10.82 -26.16 -3.83
CA ALA A 659 -11.76 -26.07 -2.71
C ALA A 659 -13.20 -25.88 -3.21
N ILE A 660 -13.81 -26.99 -3.65
CA ILE A 660 -15.13 -27.05 -4.32
C ILE A 660 -16.26 -27.58 -3.43
N PHE A 661 -15.95 -28.13 -2.24
CA PHE A 661 -16.95 -28.76 -1.38
C PHE A 661 -17.25 -27.87 -0.17
N PRO A 662 -18.43 -27.21 -0.07
CA PRO A 662 -18.87 -26.58 1.18
C PRO A 662 -18.97 -27.59 2.33
N ILE A 663 -18.53 -27.20 3.53
CA ILE A 663 -18.84 -27.93 4.77
C ILE A 663 -20.26 -27.52 5.22
N PRO A 664 -21.23 -28.45 5.34
CA PRO A 664 -22.58 -28.14 5.81
C PRO A 664 -22.57 -27.49 7.20
N ASN A 665 -23.29 -26.37 7.34
CA ASN A 665 -23.48 -25.64 8.60
C ASN A 665 -22.19 -25.16 9.31
N HIS A 666 -21.07 -25.04 8.60
CA HIS A 666 -19.83 -24.48 9.17
C HIS A 666 -19.94 -22.97 9.36
N ASP A 667 -19.64 -22.46 10.57
CA ASP A 667 -19.86 -21.05 10.96
C ASP A 667 -19.28 -20.03 9.96
N ASN A 668 -17.98 -20.11 9.67
CA ASN A 668 -17.34 -19.26 8.65
C ASN A 668 -17.47 -19.79 7.20
N ASN A 669 -18.56 -20.51 6.87
CA ASN A 669 -18.89 -21.00 5.51
C ASN A 669 -17.69 -21.60 4.73
N LYS A 670 -16.86 -22.43 5.39
CA LYS A 670 -15.61 -22.99 4.84
C LYS A 670 -15.90 -24.03 3.75
N TRP A 671 -15.20 -23.91 2.63
CA TRP A 671 -15.14 -24.93 1.58
C TRP A 671 -13.77 -25.62 1.62
N ILE A 672 -13.71 -26.87 1.17
CA ILE A 672 -12.52 -27.71 1.28
C ILE A 672 -12.18 -28.40 -0.04
N SER A 673 -10.88 -28.66 -0.21
CA SER A 673 -10.33 -29.40 -1.35
C SER A 673 -10.39 -30.92 -1.13
N PRO A 674 -10.19 -31.74 -2.19
CA PRO A 674 -10.14 -33.20 -2.05
C PRO A 674 -9.09 -33.71 -1.06
N LEU A 675 -8.02 -32.95 -0.86
CA LEU A 675 -6.93 -33.24 0.08
C LEU A 675 -7.41 -33.14 1.55
N GLU A 676 -8.26 -32.16 1.85
CA GLU A 676 -8.72 -31.82 3.20
C GLU A 676 -9.97 -32.64 3.63
N LEU A 677 -10.56 -33.43 2.72
CA LEU A 677 -11.77 -34.24 2.99
C LEU A 677 -11.65 -35.21 4.18
N ASN A 678 -10.46 -35.69 4.48
CA ASN A 678 -10.24 -36.62 5.59
C ASN A 678 -10.15 -35.92 6.96
N GLU A 679 -9.75 -34.65 6.97
CA GLU A 679 -9.60 -33.81 8.18
C GLU A 679 -10.83 -32.91 8.43
N SER A 680 -11.74 -32.84 7.45
CA SER A 680 -12.92 -31.98 7.38
C SER A 680 -13.98 -32.07 8.49
N GLY A 681 -13.97 -33.12 9.31
CA GLY A 681 -15.06 -33.44 10.23
C GLY A 681 -16.40 -33.85 9.57
N MET A 682 -16.51 -33.89 8.23
CA MET A 682 -17.74 -34.30 7.54
C MET A 682 -18.12 -35.75 7.91
N THR A 683 -19.39 -35.97 8.28
CA THR A 683 -19.96 -37.29 8.59
C THR A 683 -21.11 -37.66 7.63
N GLY A 684 -21.63 -38.89 7.74
CA GLY A 684 -22.84 -39.33 7.04
C GLY A 684 -22.71 -39.44 5.50
N MET A 685 -23.84 -39.24 4.82
CA MET A 685 -23.94 -39.40 3.37
C MET A 685 -23.15 -38.33 2.61
N ASP A 686 -23.08 -37.09 3.09
CA ASP A 686 -22.34 -36.01 2.41
C ASP A 686 -20.83 -36.29 2.39
N SER A 687 -20.26 -36.77 3.51
CA SER A 687 -18.87 -37.26 3.58
C SER A 687 -18.61 -38.42 2.62
N THR A 688 -19.63 -39.25 2.37
CA THR A 688 -19.56 -40.37 1.43
C THR A 688 -19.65 -39.89 -0.02
N PHE A 689 -20.47 -38.88 -0.32
CA PHE A 689 -20.56 -38.26 -1.65
C PHE A 689 -19.26 -37.55 -2.03
N THR A 690 -18.79 -36.60 -1.21
CA THR A 690 -17.61 -35.78 -1.52
C THR A 690 -16.34 -36.61 -1.72
N LYS A 691 -16.13 -37.65 -0.90
CA LYS A 691 -14.98 -38.58 -1.01
C LYS A 691 -15.00 -39.50 -2.23
N ASN A 692 -16.14 -39.68 -2.90
CA ASN A 692 -16.27 -40.58 -4.06
C ASN A 692 -16.54 -39.86 -5.41
N ILE A 693 -17.21 -38.70 -5.41
CA ILE A 693 -17.72 -38.07 -6.65
C ILE A 693 -16.62 -37.65 -7.62
N LEU A 694 -15.51 -37.05 -7.15
CA LEU A 694 -14.37 -36.74 -8.01
C LEU A 694 -13.53 -37.98 -8.34
N SER A 695 -13.17 -38.71 -7.28
CA SER A 695 -12.17 -39.78 -7.28
C SER A 695 -12.62 -41.04 -8.01
N ARG A 696 -13.78 -41.58 -7.63
CA ARG A 696 -14.28 -42.89 -8.08
C ARG A 696 -15.36 -42.80 -9.16
N MET A 697 -15.87 -41.61 -9.46
CA MET A 697 -16.97 -41.41 -10.41
C MET A 697 -16.55 -40.52 -11.57
N TYR A 698 -16.21 -39.25 -11.32
CA TYR A 698 -15.87 -38.27 -12.35
C TYR A 698 -14.57 -38.59 -13.10
N VAL A 699 -13.45 -38.80 -12.41
CA VAL A 699 -12.15 -39.05 -13.07
C VAL A 699 -12.15 -40.32 -13.93
N PRO A 700 -12.71 -41.47 -13.49
CA PRO A 700 -12.89 -42.64 -14.34
C PRO A 700 -13.80 -42.39 -15.54
N ALA A 701 -14.97 -41.75 -15.35
CA ALA A 701 -15.86 -41.41 -16.45
C ALA A 701 -15.20 -40.46 -17.47
N LEU A 702 -14.31 -39.57 -17.04
CA LEU A 702 -13.52 -38.70 -17.89
C LEU A 702 -12.42 -39.45 -18.67
N PHE A 703 -11.91 -40.59 -18.17
CA PHE A 703 -11.03 -41.47 -18.95
C PHE A 703 -11.80 -42.25 -20.02
N ASP A 704 -13.00 -42.74 -19.71
CA ASP A 704 -13.86 -43.41 -20.69
C ASP A 704 -14.40 -42.44 -21.75
N ALA A 705 -14.81 -41.23 -21.35
CA ALA A 705 -15.28 -40.19 -22.27
C ALA A 705 -14.20 -39.78 -23.30
N LYS A 706 -12.92 -39.78 -22.92
CA LYS A 706 -11.80 -39.57 -23.87
C LYS A 706 -11.66 -40.71 -24.89
N ARG A 707 -12.13 -41.93 -24.59
CA ARG A 707 -12.07 -43.10 -25.49
C ARG A 707 -13.32 -43.24 -26.36
N SER A 708 -14.50 -42.96 -25.81
CA SER A 708 -15.79 -43.06 -26.50
C SER A 708 -16.20 -41.78 -27.25
N ASN A 709 -15.63 -40.64 -26.87
CA ASN A 709 -16.09 -39.29 -27.19
C ASN A 709 -17.52 -38.97 -26.71
N ASP A 710 -18.06 -39.74 -25.75
CA ASP A 710 -19.32 -39.47 -25.05
C ASP A 710 -19.02 -38.93 -23.64
N TYR A 711 -19.36 -37.67 -23.39
CA TYR A 711 -19.14 -36.97 -22.12
C TYR A 711 -20.36 -36.98 -21.19
N THR A 712 -21.49 -37.60 -21.58
CA THR A 712 -22.78 -37.48 -20.87
C THR A 712 -22.69 -37.81 -19.38
N LYS A 713 -22.02 -38.91 -19.02
CA LYS A 713 -21.82 -39.30 -17.60
C LYS A 713 -20.89 -38.36 -16.83
N ALA A 714 -19.85 -37.85 -17.49
CA ALA A 714 -18.93 -36.91 -16.86
C ALA A 714 -19.61 -35.55 -16.63
N ASP A 715 -20.48 -35.12 -17.54
CA ASP A 715 -21.34 -33.94 -17.40
C ASP A 715 -22.33 -34.10 -16.23
N GLU A 716 -22.98 -35.26 -16.11
CA GLU A 716 -23.89 -35.60 -15.01
C GLU A 716 -23.21 -35.47 -13.64
N TYR A 717 -21.98 -35.97 -13.50
CA TYR A 717 -21.22 -35.84 -12.25
C TYR A 717 -20.76 -34.40 -11.95
N LEU A 718 -20.52 -33.56 -12.96
CA LEU A 718 -20.30 -32.12 -12.75
C LEU A 718 -21.58 -31.43 -12.25
N GLU A 719 -22.75 -31.79 -12.79
CA GLU A 719 -24.03 -31.23 -12.35
C GLU A 719 -24.41 -31.67 -10.93
N HIS A 720 -24.03 -32.88 -10.51
CA HIS A 720 -24.15 -33.31 -9.12
C HIS A 720 -23.26 -32.49 -8.17
N ILE A 721 -22.03 -32.15 -8.58
CA ILE A 721 -21.15 -31.25 -7.80
C ILE A 721 -21.74 -29.84 -7.75
N ASN A 722 -22.22 -29.31 -8.88
CA ASN A 722 -22.88 -28.01 -8.97
C ASN A 722 -24.12 -27.92 -8.05
N THR A 723 -24.97 -28.95 -8.08
CA THR A 723 -26.15 -29.07 -7.22
C THR A 723 -25.76 -29.09 -5.74
N PHE A 724 -24.69 -29.79 -5.36
CA PHE A 724 -24.15 -29.79 -4.01
C PHE A 724 -23.65 -28.39 -3.58
N GLN A 725 -22.92 -27.68 -4.46
CA GLN A 725 -22.47 -26.30 -4.23
C GLN A 725 -23.64 -25.34 -4.00
N HIS A 726 -24.67 -25.36 -4.85
CA HIS A 726 -25.85 -24.52 -4.70
C HIS A 726 -26.72 -24.88 -3.49
N SER A 727 -26.70 -26.14 -3.04
CA SER A 727 -27.48 -26.61 -1.88
C SER A 727 -26.84 -26.21 -0.55
N TYR A 728 -25.57 -26.53 -0.35
CA TYR A 728 -24.86 -26.33 0.92
C TYR A 728 -24.05 -25.03 0.99
N GLY A 729 -23.61 -24.48 -0.14
CA GLY A 729 -22.84 -23.23 -0.24
C GLY A 729 -23.69 -21.96 -0.44
N LYS A 730 -25.02 -22.10 -0.39
CA LYS A 730 -26.02 -21.09 -0.81
C LYS A 730 -25.79 -19.66 -0.28
N ASN A 731 -25.23 -19.51 0.92
CA ASN A 731 -25.01 -18.22 1.58
C ASN A 731 -23.97 -17.35 0.85
N ILE A 732 -22.97 -17.97 0.21
CA ILE A 732 -21.83 -17.28 -0.42
C ILE A 732 -21.66 -17.59 -1.91
N MET A 733 -22.43 -18.54 -2.45
CA MET A 733 -22.40 -18.94 -3.86
C MET A 733 -22.77 -17.76 -4.79
N PRO A 734 -21.91 -17.37 -5.74
CA PRO A 734 -22.24 -16.37 -6.76
C PRO A 734 -23.43 -16.82 -7.62
N SER A 735 -24.25 -15.87 -8.09
CA SER A 735 -25.33 -16.19 -9.01
C SER A 735 -24.82 -16.63 -10.38
N ASP A 736 -25.55 -17.49 -11.08
CA ASP A 736 -25.16 -18.05 -12.38
C ASP A 736 -24.83 -16.96 -13.40
N ASN A 737 -25.53 -15.82 -13.33
CA ASN A 737 -25.28 -14.68 -14.19
C ASN A 737 -23.91 -14.05 -13.87
N LYS A 738 -23.55 -13.90 -12.59
CA LYS A 738 -22.23 -13.42 -12.16
C LYS A 738 -21.12 -14.37 -12.61
N ILE A 739 -21.32 -15.68 -12.47
CA ILE A 739 -20.43 -16.74 -12.98
C ILE A 739 -20.23 -16.60 -14.50
N LYS A 740 -21.33 -16.52 -15.27
CA LYS A 740 -21.30 -16.36 -16.74
C LYS A 740 -20.61 -15.06 -17.17
N PHE A 741 -20.88 -13.94 -16.50
CA PHE A 741 -20.22 -12.66 -16.80
C PHE A 741 -18.72 -12.66 -16.45
N GLU A 742 -18.30 -13.36 -15.39
CA GLU A 742 -16.89 -13.51 -15.04
C GLU A 742 -16.13 -14.36 -16.07
N ILE A 743 -16.72 -15.48 -16.50
CA ILE A 743 -16.16 -16.34 -17.56
C ILE A 743 -16.02 -15.55 -18.88
N LEU A 744 -17.06 -14.81 -19.29
CA LEU A 744 -17.01 -13.97 -20.50
C LEU A 744 -15.98 -12.84 -20.38
N TYR A 745 -15.84 -12.23 -19.19
CA TYR A 745 -14.82 -11.21 -18.91
C TYR A 745 -13.40 -11.77 -19.11
N ASN A 746 -13.11 -12.95 -18.56
CA ASN A 746 -11.84 -13.65 -18.75
C ASN A 746 -11.58 -14.00 -20.22
N GLN A 747 -12.60 -14.51 -20.93
CA GLN A 747 -12.46 -14.94 -22.33
C GLN A 747 -12.20 -13.80 -23.31
N TYR A 748 -12.80 -12.61 -23.11
CA TYR A 748 -12.63 -11.49 -24.03
C TYR A 748 -11.40 -10.61 -23.75
N ASP A 749 -10.88 -10.60 -22.51
CA ASP A 749 -9.73 -9.81 -22.04
C ASP A 749 -9.69 -8.39 -22.67
N ILE A 750 -10.74 -7.63 -22.34
CA ILE A 750 -11.11 -6.37 -23.00
C ILE A 750 -9.96 -5.34 -22.90
N PHE A 751 -9.28 -5.23 -21.76
CA PHE A 751 -8.24 -4.22 -21.55
C PHE A 751 -6.95 -4.54 -22.34
N LYS A 752 -6.58 -5.82 -22.45
CA LYS A 752 -5.41 -6.30 -23.22
C LYS A 752 -5.61 -6.28 -24.73
N THR A 753 -6.85 -6.29 -25.19
CA THR A 753 -7.18 -6.06 -26.61
C THR A 753 -7.30 -4.56 -26.91
N LEU A 754 -7.93 -3.77 -26.03
CA LEU A 754 -8.10 -2.31 -26.18
C LEU A 754 -6.78 -1.56 -26.41
N TYR A 755 -5.70 -1.85 -25.67
CA TYR A 755 -4.44 -1.10 -25.83
C TYR A 755 -3.91 -1.15 -27.28
N LYS A 756 -4.02 -2.31 -27.93
CA LYS A 756 -3.58 -2.54 -29.31
C LYS A 756 -4.38 -1.69 -30.29
N TYR A 757 -5.70 -1.66 -30.13
CA TYR A 757 -6.59 -0.87 -30.97
C TYR A 757 -6.42 0.64 -30.74
N TYR A 758 -6.28 1.10 -29.50
CA TYR A 758 -5.97 2.51 -29.20
C TYR A 758 -4.65 2.95 -29.85
N MET A 759 -3.59 2.15 -29.75
CA MET A 759 -2.29 2.44 -30.41
C MET A 759 -2.42 2.46 -31.93
N ALA A 760 -3.14 1.51 -32.54
CA ALA A 760 -3.37 1.46 -33.99
C ALA A 760 -4.15 2.69 -34.49
N VAL A 761 -5.26 3.05 -33.82
CA VAL A 761 -6.07 4.23 -34.13
C VAL A 761 -5.27 5.52 -33.94
N ALA A 762 -4.39 5.58 -32.93
CA ALA A 762 -3.51 6.72 -32.70
C ALA A 762 -2.46 6.91 -33.81
N VAL A 763 -1.74 5.85 -34.18
CA VAL A 763 -0.73 5.89 -35.27
C VAL A 763 -1.40 6.27 -36.59
N PHE A 764 -2.52 5.64 -36.93
CA PHE A 764 -3.38 6.00 -38.06
C PHE A 764 -3.72 7.50 -38.04
N SER A 765 -4.27 8.00 -36.92
CA SER A 765 -4.67 9.40 -36.78
C SER A 765 -3.49 10.36 -36.92
N PHE A 766 -2.34 10.08 -36.30
CA PHE A 766 -1.15 10.93 -36.42
C PHE A 766 -0.63 11.02 -37.85
N ILE A 767 -0.58 9.90 -38.60
CA ILE A 767 -0.15 9.89 -40.00
C ILE A 767 -1.03 10.84 -40.83
N PHE A 768 -2.35 10.75 -40.70
CA PHE A 768 -3.25 11.62 -41.46
C PHE A 768 -3.25 13.08 -40.97
N ILE A 769 -3.06 13.35 -39.68
CA ILE A 769 -2.92 14.72 -39.16
C ILE A 769 -1.65 15.38 -39.66
N ILE A 770 -0.50 14.68 -39.60
CA ILE A 770 0.78 15.20 -40.11
C ILE A 770 0.67 15.46 -41.63
N TRP A 771 0.08 14.53 -42.39
CA TRP A 771 -0.17 14.74 -43.81
C TRP A 771 -1.04 15.97 -44.07
N ALA A 772 -2.17 16.13 -43.37
CA ALA A 772 -3.08 17.26 -43.53
C ALA A 772 -2.45 18.61 -43.14
N ILE A 773 -1.55 18.63 -42.15
CA ILE A 773 -0.79 19.83 -41.74
C ILE A 773 0.18 20.28 -42.86
N LEU A 774 0.89 19.32 -43.46
CA LEU A 774 1.87 19.56 -44.53
C LEU A 774 1.18 19.91 -45.86
N LYS A 775 0.26 19.05 -46.33
CA LYS A 775 -0.51 19.19 -47.57
C LYS A 775 -2.00 18.92 -47.29
N PRO A 776 -2.84 19.97 -47.14
CA PRO A 776 -4.27 19.81 -46.84
C PRO A 776 -4.98 18.92 -47.86
N ASN A 777 -5.61 17.84 -47.39
CA ASN A 777 -6.28 16.85 -48.22
C ASN A 777 -7.63 16.44 -47.60
N ARG A 778 -8.69 16.37 -48.42
CA ARG A 778 -10.02 15.90 -47.99
C ARG A 778 -10.03 14.42 -47.60
N PHE A 779 -9.16 13.58 -48.18
CA PHE A 779 -9.01 12.18 -47.76
C PHE A 779 -8.47 12.10 -46.34
N ALA A 780 -7.35 12.79 -46.06
CA ALA A 780 -6.81 12.88 -44.71
C ALA A 780 -7.84 13.44 -43.71
N ALA A 781 -8.57 14.50 -44.08
CA ALA A 781 -9.63 15.05 -43.22
C ALA A 781 -10.79 14.07 -42.94
N LYS A 782 -11.13 13.16 -43.87
CA LYS A 782 -12.08 12.07 -43.59
C LYS A 782 -11.47 10.99 -42.70
N ALA A 783 -10.24 10.54 -43.00
CA ALA A 783 -9.55 9.53 -42.20
C ALA A 783 -9.37 9.97 -40.74
N ILE A 784 -9.02 11.24 -40.50
CA ILE A 784 -8.95 11.84 -39.16
C ILE A 784 -10.28 11.71 -38.41
N LYS A 785 -11.41 12.05 -39.04
CA LYS A 785 -12.73 11.91 -38.43
C LYS A 785 -13.09 10.45 -38.14
N ILE A 786 -12.68 9.51 -38.99
CA ILE A 786 -12.84 8.07 -38.74
C ILE A 786 -12.03 7.66 -37.52
N GLY A 787 -10.77 8.13 -37.38
CA GLY A 787 -9.96 7.92 -36.17
C GLY A 787 -10.61 8.48 -34.91
N GLY A 788 -11.26 9.65 -35.00
CA GLY A 788 -12.05 10.24 -33.92
C GLY A 788 -13.26 9.39 -33.51
N TRP A 789 -14.04 8.88 -34.48
CA TRP A 789 -15.16 7.97 -34.20
C TRP A 789 -14.68 6.63 -33.64
N LEU A 790 -13.61 6.03 -34.17
CA LEU A 790 -13.01 4.81 -33.63
C LEU A 790 -12.53 5.01 -32.19
N THR A 791 -11.94 6.17 -31.86
CA THR A 791 -11.54 6.50 -30.48
C THR A 791 -12.75 6.56 -29.53
N LEU A 792 -13.91 7.05 -30.01
CA LEU A 792 -15.16 7.04 -29.24
C LEU A 792 -15.73 5.62 -29.09
N THR A 793 -15.71 4.79 -30.13
CA THR A 793 -16.15 3.38 -30.05
C THR A 793 -15.30 2.60 -29.04
N LEU A 794 -13.97 2.77 -29.08
CA LEU A 794 -13.06 2.17 -28.09
C LEU A 794 -13.36 2.67 -26.67
N PHE A 795 -13.70 3.94 -26.49
CA PHE A 795 -14.11 4.49 -25.19
C PHE A 795 -15.41 3.88 -24.65
N ILE A 796 -16.39 3.58 -25.53
CA ILE A 796 -17.62 2.90 -25.15
C ILE A 796 -17.30 1.46 -24.71
N ILE A 797 -16.49 0.72 -25.47
CA ILE A 797 -16.03 -0.63 -25.12
C ILE A 797 -15.26 -0.63 -23.78
N HIS A 798 -14.40 0.37 -23.56
CA HIS A 798 -13.67 0.57 -22.31
C HIS A 798 -14.63 0.80 -21.12
N THR A 799 -15.65 1.65 -21.31
CA THR A 799 -16.67 1.92 -20.29
C THR A 799 -17.48 0.66 -19.94
N LEU A 800 -17.83 -0.15 -20.95
CA LEU A 800 -18.51 -1.43 -20.76
C LEU A 800 -17.63 -2.46 -20.03
N GLY A 801 -16.33 -2.53 -20.36
CA GLY A 801 -15.38 -3.40 -19.66
C GLY A 801 -15.22 -3.08 -18.18
N LEU A 802 -15.23 -1.79 -17.80
CA LEU A 802 -15.24 -1.37 -16.39
C LEU A 802 -16.57 -1.69 -15.71
N ALA A 803 -17.71 -1.50 -16.39
CA ALA A 803 -19.02 -1.85 -15.84
C ALA A 803 -19.18 -3.37 -15.59
N VAL A 804 -18.66 -4.21 -16.49
CA VAL A 804 -18.62 -5.67 -16.28
C VAL A 804 -17.67 -6.04 -15.13
N ARG A 805 -16.47 -5.42 -15.02
CA ARG A 805 -15.58 -5.68 -13.88
C ARG A 805 -16.23 -5.33 -12.55
N TRP A 806 -16.91 -4.18 -12.44
CA TRP A 806 -17.67 -3.80 -11.24
C TRP A 806 -18.73 -4.85 -10.87
N TYR A 807 -19.53 -5.31 -11.83
CA TYR A 807 -20.54 -6.34 -11.58
C TYR A 807 -19.94 -7.68 -11.12
N VAL A 808 -18.77 -8.05 -11.66
CA VAL A 808 -18.04 -9.29 -11.33
C VAL A 808 -17.31 -9.20 -9.99
N SER A 809 -16.66 -8.08 -9.64
CA SER A 809 -16.00 -7.94 -8.34
C SER A 809 -17.02 -7.70 -7.22
N GLY A 810 -18.05 -6.89 -7.48
CA GLY A 810 -19.01 -6.41 -6.48
C GLY A 810 -18.68 -5.01 -5.95
N HIS A 811 -17.47 -4.50 -6.21
CA HIS A 811 -17.01 -3.17 -5.81
C HIS A 811 -16.60 -2.33 -7.03
N ALA A 812 -16.47 -1.01 -6.85
CA ALA A 812 -16.04 -0.15 -7.94
C ALA A 812 -14.59 -0.50 -8.39
N PRO A 813 -14.28 -0.48 -9.71
CA PRO A 813 -13.02 -0.97 -10.24
C PRO A 813 -11.92 0.10 -10.16
N TRP A 814 -11.51 0.42 -8.94
CA TRP A 814 -10.38 1.27 -8.58
C TRP A 814 -9.84 0.97 -7.16
N SER A 815 -9.99 -0.27 -6.67
CA SER A 815 -9.46 -0.67 -5.36
C SER A 815 -7.98 -1.04 -5.41
N ASP A 816 -7.54 -1.65 -6.51
CA ASP A 816 -6.16 -2.11 -6.70
C ASP A 816 -5.38 -1.24 -7.71
N ALA A 817 -4.08 -1.54 -7.88
CA ALA A 817 -3.17 -0.79 -8.75
C ALA A 817 -3.42 -1.02 -10.26
N TYR A 818 -3.89 -2.19 -10.68
CA TYR A 818 -4.27 -2.49 -12.06
C TYR A 818 -5.57 -1.77 -12.42
N GLU A 819 -6.60 -1.90 -11.56
CA GLU A 819 -7.88 -1.22 -11.64
C GLU A 819 -7.74 0.31 -11.71
N SER A 820 -6.93 0.88 -10.81
CA SER A 820 -6.63 2.31 -10.83
C SER A 820 -5.99 2.75 -12.16
N VAL A 821 -5.08 1.96 -12.75
CA VAL A 821 -4.43 2.31 -14.03
C VAL A 821 -5.37 2.21 -15.23
N ILE A 822 -6.25 1.19 -15.30
CA ILE A 822 -7.28 1.14 -16.35
C ILE A 822 -8.29 2.29 -16.18
N TYR A 823 -8.63 2.68 -14.96
CA TYR A 823 -9.48 3.85 -14.69
C TYR A 823 -8.80 5.19 -15.07
N VAL A 824 -7.49 5.35 -14.85
CA VAL A 824 -6.73 6.51 -15.37
C VAL A 824 -6.76 6.57 -16.90
N ALA A 825 -6.64 5.43 -17.59
CA ALA A 825 -6.74 5.37 -19.06
C ALA A 825 -8.14 5.76 -19.56
N TRP A 826 -9.19 5.31 -18.88
CA TRP A 826 -10.57 5.71 -19.15
C TRP A 826 -10.76 7.22 -18.93
N ALA A 827 -10.30 7.76 -17.79
CA ALA A 827 -10.40 9.19 -17.47
C ALA A 827 -9.62 10.05 -18.49
N THR A 828 -8.40 9.65 -18.86
CA THR A 828 -7.62 10.33 -19.91
C THR A 828 -8.40 10.37 -21.23
N THR A 829 -9.08 9.27 -21.58
CA THR A 829 -9.93 9.22 -22.78
C THR A 829 -11.14 10.15 -22.67
N LEU A 830 -11.86 10.14 -21.55
CA LEU A 830 -13.02 10.99 -21.30
C LEU A 830 -12.68 12.48 -21.47
N PHE A 831 -11.64 12.95 -20.78
CA PHE A 831 -11.23 14.36 -20.84
C PHE A 831 -10.61 14.72 -22.19
N GLY A 832 -9.82 13.81 -22.78
CA GLY A 832 -9.24 13.99 -24.11
C GLY A 832 -10.28 14.08 -25.22
N LEU A 833 -11.36 13.29 -25.16
CA LEU A 833 -12.53 13.43 -26.02
C LEU A 833 -13.27 14.75 -25.73
N TYR A 834 -13.50 15.10 -24.45
CA TYR A 834 -14.21 16.33 -24.04
C TYR A 834 -13.54 17.60 -24.56
N PHE A 835 -12.23 17.76 -24.37
CA PHE A 835 -11.48 18.91 -24.88
C PHE A 835 -11.20 18.78 -26.40
N GLY A 836 -11.03 17.55 -26.88
CA GLY A 836 -10.73 17.20 -28.27
C GLY A 836 -11.88 17.37 -29.26
N LYS A 837 -13.14 17.60 -28.82
CA LYS A 837 -14.34 17.79 -29.67
C LYS A 837 -14.19 18.76 -30.86
N LYS A 838 -13.17 19.63 -30.85
CA LYS A 838 -12.79 20.52 -31.97
C LYS A 838 -11.25 20.68 -32.06
N SER A 839 -10.50 19.59 -31.86
CA SER A 839 -9.04 19.52 -31.95
C SER A 839 -8.57 18.08 -32.21
N GLU A 840 -8.43 17.73 -33.47
CA GLU A 840 -8.11 16.37 -33.93
C GLU A 840 -6.78 15.84 -33.35
N LEU A 841 -5.79 16.73 -33.21
CA LEU A 841 -4.48 16.40 -32.63
C LEU A 841 -4.57 16.09 -31.12
N THR A 842 -5.56 16.65 -30.42
CA THR A 842 -5.86 16.29 -29.04
C THR A 842 -6.42 14.87 -28.97
N ILE A 843 -7.35 14.50 -29.86
CA ILE A 843 -7.94 13.14 -29.90
C ILE A 843 -6.86 12.10 -30.24
N ALA A 844 -6.02 12.34 -31.24
CA ALA A 844 -4.92 11.42 -31.60
C ALA A 844 -3.92 11.22 -30.44
N SER A 845 -3.53 12.31 -29.77
CA SER A 845 -2.65 12.25 -28.59
C SER A 845 -3.30 11.54 -27.41
N THR A 846 -4.62 11.66 -27.26
CA THR A 846 -5.41 10.96 -26.25
C THR A 846 -5.43 9.45 -26.50
N ALA A 847 -5.75 9.04 -27.73
CA ALA A 847 -5.76 7.62 -28.11
C ALA A 847 -4.37 6.99 -27.91
N PHE A 848 -3.30 7.72 -28.27
CA PHE A 848 -1.92 7.29 -28.08
C PHE A 848 -1.59 7.02 -26.61
N VAL A 849 -1.79 8.02 -25.74
CA VAL A 849 -1.40 7.89 -24.34
C VAL A 849 -2.33 6.90 -23.59
N THR A 850 -3.60 6.79 -23.98
CA THR A 850 -4.51 5.73 -23.48
C THR A 850 -3.98 4.34 -23.84
N GLY A 851 -3.53 4.15 -25.08
CA GLY A 851 -2.88 2.92 -25.52
C GLY A 851 -1.58 2.62 -24.75
N MET A 852 -0.79 3.65 -24.38
CA MET A 852 0.39 3.49 -23.53
C MET A 852 0.05 3.13 -22.08
N ILE A 853 -0.96 3.75 -21.46
CA ILE A 853 -1.37 3.46 -20.08
C ILE A 853 -1.91 2.03 -19.99
N LEU A 854 -2.81 1.64 -20.91
CA LEU A 854 -3.32 0.26 -20.96
C LEU A 854 -2.23 -0.75 -21.30
N TRP A 855 -1.23 -0.40 -22.12
CA TRP A 855 -0.06 -1.27 -22.34
C TRP A 855 0.77 -1.45 -21.06
N ALA A 856 1.00 -0.37 -20.30
CA ALA A 856 1.73 -0.41 -19.04
C ALA A 856 1.03 -1.28 -17.98
N ALA A 857 -0.31 -1.25 -17.92
CA ALA A 857 -1.10 -2.12 -17.04
C ALA A 857 -0.93 -3.63 -17.32
N HIS A 858 -0.46 -4.02 -18.51
CA HIS A 858 -0.21 -5.42 -18.89
C HIS A 858 1.28 -5.75 -18.99
N LEU A 859 2.15 -4.91 -18.39
CA LEU A 859 3.54 -5.30 -18.09
C LEU A 859 3.58 -6.15 -16.81
N ASN A 860 4.67 -6.88 -16.61
CA ASN A 860 4.83 -7.94 -15.59
C ASN A 860 4.73 -7.50 -14.10
N TYR A 861 4.28 -6.28 -13.79
CA TYR A 861 4.33 -5.66 -12.45
C TYR A 861 2.95 -5.45 -11.80
N MET A 862 1.86 -5.84 -12.46
CA MET A 862 0.49 -5.68 -11.98
C MET A 862 -0.27 -6.98 -12.18
N ASP A 863 -1.05 -7.40 -11.18
CA ASP A 863 -1.92 -8.57 -11.26
C ASP A 863 -3.30 -8.15 -11.75
N PRO A 864 -3.81 -8.65 -12.88
CA PRO A 864 -5.16 -8.33 -13.37
C PRO A 864 -6.27 -9.13 -12.66
N ALA A 865 -5.93 -10.02 -11.72
CA ALA A 865 -6.89 -10.77 -10.91
C ALA A 865 -7.89 -9.86 -10.17
N ILE A 866 -8.97 -10.46 -9.67
CA ILE A 866 -9.93 -9.79 -8.79
C ILE A 866 -9.76 -10.37 -7.39
N SER A 867 -9.44 -9.53 -6.41
CA SER A 867 -9.29 -9.88 -5.00
C SER A 867 -10.50 -9.42 -4.17
N ASN A 868 -10.52 -9.76 -2.87
CA ASN A 868 -11.50 -9.20 -1.95
C ASN A 868 -11.11 -7.75 -1.58
N LEU A 869 -12.12 -6.90 -1.40
CA LEU A 869 -11.97 -5.49 -1.02
C LEU A 869 -11.60 -5.38 0.46
N GLN A 870 -10.43 -4.79 0.78
CA GLN A 870 -9.97 -4.62 2.17
C GLN A 870 -11.01 -3.84 3.02
N PRO A 871 -11.21 -4.16 4.32
CA PRO A 871 -12.31 -3.61 5.13
C PRO A 871 -12.35 -2.08 5.19
N VAL A 872 -11.16 -1.46 5.31
CA VAL A 872 -10.97 0.00 5.32
C VAL A 872 -11.43 0.69 4.02
N LEU A 873 -11.60 -0.07 2.93
CA LEU A 873 -11.97 0.45 1.62
C LEU A 873 -13.48 0.40 1.34
N ASP A 874 -14.29 -0.31 2.14
CA ASP A 874 -15.73 -0.38 1.95
C ASP A 874 -16.42 0.86 2.57
N SER A 875 -16.35 1.98 1.84
CA SER A 875 -16.82 3.29 2.28
C SER A 875 -17.34 4.12 1.13
N TYR A 876 -18.55 4.67 1.26
CA TYR A 876 -19.15 5.52 0.22
C TYR A 876 -18.31 6.77 -0.06
N TRP A 877 -17.67 7.33 0.98
CA TRP A 877 -16.73 8.44 0.84
C TRP A 877 -15.49 8.03 0.05
N LEU A 878 -14.92 6.87 0.32
CA LEU A 878 -13.72 6.41 -0.38
C LEU A 878 -14.00 6.14 -1.87
N ILE A 879 -15.15 5.54 -2.19
CA ILE A 879 -15.61 5.36 -3.58
C ILE A 879 -15.61 6.70 -4.33
N ILE A 880 -16.09 7.78 -3.70
CA ILE A 880 -16.13 9.14 -4.29
C ILE A 880 -14.73 9.79 -4.32
N HIS A 881 -13.96 9.70 -3.23
CA HIS A 881 -12.61 10.24 -3.10
C HIS A 881 -11.66 9.66 -4.15
N VAL A 882 -11.55 8.33 -4.21
CA VAL A 882 -10.61 7.62 -5.09
C VAL A 882 -11.01 7.87 -6.55
N ALA A 883 -12.29 7.80 -6.90
CA ALA A 883 -12.75 8.15 -8.24
C ALA A 883 -12.33 9.57 -8.65
N ILE A 884 -12.56 10.57 -7.81
CA ILE A 884 -12.24 11.97 -8.14
C ILE A 884 -10.71 12.19 -8.21
N ILE A 885 -9.93 11.67 -7.25
CA ILE A 885 -8.49 11.89 -7.20
C ILE A 885 -7.75 11.13 -8.31
N VAL A 886 -8.12 9.89 -8.62
CA VAL A 886 -7.52 9.11 -9.70
C VAL A 886 -7.96 9.63 -11.07
N ALA A 887 -9.22 10.08 -11.22
CA ALA A 887 -9.67 10.74 -12.44
C ALA A 887 -8.90 12.06 -12.72
N SER A 888 -8.35 12.73 -11.69
CA SER A 888 -7.51 13.92 -11.85
C SER A 888 -6.21 13.66 -12.65
N TYR A 889 -5.70 12.42 -12.59
CA TYR A 889 -4.51 12.01 -13.34
C TYR A 889 -4.77 11.96 -14.86
N GLY A 890 -6.03 11.78 -15.27
CA GLY A 890 -6.42 11.80 -16.69
C GLY A 890 -6.10 13.13 -17.39
N PRO A 891 -6.62 14.27 -16.91
CA PRO A 891 -6.26 15.60 -17.40
C PRO A 891 -4.77 15.95 -17.26
N PHE A 892 -4.08 15.47 -16.23
CA PHE A 892 -2.63 15.70 -16.07
C PHE A 892 -1.81 14.95 -17.13
N THR A 893 -2.12 13.68 -17.37
CA THR A 893 -1.51 12.86 -18.42
C THR A 893 -1.78 13.46 -19.81
N LEU A 894 -3.00 13.96 -20.03
CA LEU A 894 -3.36 14.72 -21.23
C LEU A 894 -2.52 16.00 -21.36
N GLY A 895 -2.34 16.78 -20.29
CA GLY A 895 -1.50 17.99 -20.29
C GLY A 895 -0.02 17.68 -20.59
N MET A 896 0.52 16.60 -20.05
CA MET A 896 1.87 16.12 -20.36
C MET A 896 2.02 15.81 -21.86
N ILE A 897 1.16 14.96 -22.44
CA ILE A 897 1.31 14.56 -23.86
C ILE A 897 1.08 15.73 -24.82
N LEU A 898 0.13 16.63 -24.53
CA LEU A 898 -0.06 17.87 -25.30
C LEU A 898 1.17 18.79 -25.20
N GLY A 899 1.83 18.83 -24.03
CA GLY A 899 3.11 19.51 -23.84
C GLY A 899 4.22 18.94 -24.72
N ILE A 900 4.39 17.61 -24.71
CA ILE A 900 5.38 16.90 -25.56
C ILE A 900 5.12 17.21 -27.04
N VAL A 901 3.88 17.06 -27.51
CA VAL A 901 3.50 17.34 -28.90
C VAL A 901 3.71 18.82 -29.26
N ALA A 902 3.44 19.75 -28.35
CA ALA A 902 3.72 21.17 -28.56
C ALA A 902 5.23 21.45 -28.71
N LEU A 903 6.10 20.82 -27.91
CA LEU A 903 7.56 20.94 -28.06
C LEU A 903 8.07 20.31 -29.36
N ILE A 904 7.52 19.16 -29.79
CA ILE A 904 7.83 18.54 -31.09
C ILE A 904 7.43 19.49 -32.24
N LEU A 905 6.26 20.13 -32.19
CA LEU A 905 5.87 21.13 -33.20
C LEU A 905 6.78 22.37 -33.19
N MET A 906 7.37 22.75 -32.05
CA MET A 906 8.40 23.81 -32.01
C MET A 906 9.68 23.37 -32.72
N ILE A 907 10.12 22.12 -32.57
CA ILE A 907 11.29 21.57 -33.29
C ILE A 907 11.06 21.56 -34.80
N LEU A 908 9.87 21.14 -35.23
CA LEU A 908 9.45 21.08 -36.65
C LEU A 908 9.09 22.46 -37.24
N THR A 909 9.19 23.55 -36.48
CA THR A 909 8.92 24.91 -36.97
C THR A 909 10.09 25.44 -37.81
N ASN A 910 9.76 26.00 -38.97
CA ASN A 910 10.69 26.68 -39.88
C ASN A 910 10.05 27.96 -40.46
N SER A 911 10.82 28.75 -41.22
CA SER A 911 10.35 30.01 -41.82
C SER A 911 9.10 29.87 -42.70
N LYS A 912 8.95 28.74 -43.42
CA LYS A 912 7.83 28.47 -44.34
C LYS A 912 6.55 28.06 -43.61
N ASN A 913 6.64 27.32 -42.50
CA ASN A 913 5.48 26.78 -41.78
C ASN A 913 5.09 27.56 -40.50
N LYS A 914 5.95 28.49 -40.01
CA LYS A 914 5.79 29.27 -38.75
C LYS A 914 4.35 29.71 -38.44
N LYS A 915 3.64 30.34 -39.39
CA LYS A 915 2.26 30.83 -39.19
C LYS A 915 1.26 29.70 -38.88
N LYS A 916 1.42 28.50 -39.46
CA LYS A 916 0.59 27.33 -39.17
C LYS A 916 0.98 26.69 -37.83
N MET A 917 2.28 26.57 -37.56
CA MET A 917 2.79 25.96 -36.33
C MET A 917 2.39 26.76 -35.09
N ASP A 918 2.57 28.09 -35.10
CA ASP A 918 2.19 28.99 -34.02
C ASP A 918 0.70 28.87 -33.62
N LEU A 919 -0.20 28.70 -34.59
CA LEU A 919 -1.63 28.49 -34.33
C LEU A 919 -1.91 27.14 -33.65
N ASN A 920 -1.32 26.05 -34.14
CA ASN A 920 -1.50 24.72 -33.54
C ASN A 920 -0.85 24.62 -32.15
N ILE A 921 0.34 25.20 -31.96
CA ILE A 921 1.03 25.28 -30.67
C ILE A 921 0.18 26.06 -29.66
N LYS A 922 -0.44 27.18 -30.05
CA LYS A 922 -1.36 27.93 -29.18
C LYS A 922 -2.63 27.16 -28.86
N GLU A 923 -3.20 26.44 -29.84
CA GLU A 923 -4.35 25.57 -29.61
C GLU A 923 -4.04 24.48 -28.57
N LEU A 924 -2.94 23.74 -28.73
CA LEU A 924 -2.46 22.76 -27.75
C LEU A 924 -2.20 23.41 -26.39
N THR A 925 -1.52 24.56 -26.35
CA THR A 925 -1.19 25.26 -25.09
C THR A 925 -2.46 25.69 -24.33
N TYR A 926 -3.50 26.17 -25.02
CA TYR A 926 -4.77 26.53 -24.37
C TYR A 926 -5.56 25.31 -23.90
N ILE A 927 -5.52 24.20 -24.65
CA ILE A 927 -6.16 22.94 -24.24
C ILE A 927 -5.43 22.33 -23.04
N ASN A 928 -4.10 22.36 -23.04
CA ASN A 928 -3.23 22.00 -21.91
C ASN A 928 -3.55 22.86 -20.68
N GLU A 929 -3.65 24.20 -20.84
CA GLU A 929 -4.02 25.11 -19.74
C GLU A 929 -5.44 24.84 -19.19
N MET A 930 -6.38 24.39 -20.02
CA MET A 930 -7.72 23.94 -19.57
C MET A 930 -7.68 22.56 -18.89
N ALA A 931 -6.90 21.61 -19.42
CA ALA A 931 -6.77 20.26 -18.88
C ALA A 931 -6.10 20.27 -17.50
N LEU A 932 -4.96 20.97 -17.34
CA LEU A 932 -4.30 21.12 -16.04
C LEU A 932 -5.18 21.85 -15.02
N THR A 933 -6.02 22.79 -15.46
CA THR A 933 -6.97 23.46 -14.54
C THR A 933 -8.03 22.49 -14.02
N VAL A 934 -8.58 21.61 -14.88
CA VAL A 934 -9.54 20.59 -14.44
C VAL A 934 -8.88 19.49 -13.61
N GLY A 935 -7.67 19.06 -13.98
CA GLY A 935 -6.86 18.14 -13.18
C GLY A 935 -6.61 18.70 -11.77
N LEU A 936 -6.17 19.96 -11.66
CA LEU A 936 -5.94 20.60 -10.36
C LEU A 936 -7.23 20.72 -9.53
N VAL A 937 -8.37 21.06 -10.16
CA VAL A 937 -9.68 21.08 -9.48
C VAL A 937 -10.03 19.70 -8.92
N LEU A 938 -9.91 18.65 -9.73
CA LEU A 938 -10.21 17.27 -9.30
C LEU A 938 -9.23 16.76 -8.24
N LEU A 939 -7.93 16.99 -8.40
CA LEU A 939 -6.91 16.59 -7.43
C LEU A 939 -7.14 17.26 -6.07
N THR A 940 -7.47 18.56 -6.09
CA THR A 940 -7.69 19.33 -4.86
C THR A 940 -8.99 18.92 -4.17
N ILE A 941 -10.09 18.77 -4.91
CA ILE A 941 -11.36 18.28 -4.36
C ILE A 941 -11.20 16.85 -3.82
N GLY A 942 -10.55 15.97 -4.59
CA GLY A 942 -10.24 14.60 -4.17
C GLY A 942 -9.45 14.58 -2.86
N ASN A 943 -8.30 15.25 -2.80
CA ASN A 943 -7.45 15.32 -1.59
C ASN A 943 -8.23 15.72 -0.33
N PHE A 944 -9.09 16.74 -0.40
CA PHE A 944 -9.83 17.20 0.77
C PHE A 944 -11.08 16.37 1.09
N LEU A 945 -11.72 15.73 0.10
CA LEU A 945 -12.67 14.63 0.38
C LEU A 945 -11.99 13.44 1.07
N GLY A 946 -10.70 13.20 0.79
CA GLY A 946 -9.89 12.21 1.50
C GLY A 946 -9.68 12.56 2.97
N GLY A 947 -9.43 13.83 3.28
CA GLY A 947 -9.40 14.30 4.66
C GLY A 947 -10.75 14.21 5.39
N GLN A 948 -11.87 14.41 4.68
CA GLN A 948 -13.20 14.17 5.27
C GLN A 948 -13.46 12.68 5.54
N TRP A 949 -13.10 11.81 4.59
CA TRP A 949 -13.12 10.36 4.79
C TRP A 949 -12.26 9.92 5.98
N ALA A 950 -11.00 10.38 6.05
CA ALA A 950 -10.08 10.07 7.15
C ALA A 950 -10.63 10.53 8.51
N ASN A 951 -11.36 11.64 8.57
CA ASN A 951 -11.99 12.09 9.81
C ASN A 951 -13.15 11.20 10.25
N GLU A 952 -14.03 10.79 9.33
CA GLU A 952 -15.15 9.89 9.64
C GLU A 952 -14.72 8.43 9.80
N SER A 953 -13.56 8.05 9.27
CA SER A 953 -13.04 6.68 9.32
C SER A 953 -11.98 6.45 10.39
N TRP A 954 -11.17 7.46 10.74
CA TRP A 954 -10.06 7.36 11.70
C TRP A 954 -10.09 8.44 12.80
N GLY A 955 -11.14 9.28 12.85
CA GLY A 955 -11.31 10.33 13.85
C GLY A 955 -10.52 11.63 13.61
N ARG A 956 -9.63 11.69 12.61
CA ARG A 956 -8.77 12.87 12.30
C ARG A 956 -8.68 13.16 10.80
N TYR A 957 -8.65 14.43 10.41
CA TYR A 957 -8.78 14.84 9.00
C TYR A 957 -7.45 14.92 8.21
N TRP A 958 -6.29 14.83 8.86
CA TRP A 958 -4.96 14.87 8.22
C TRP A 958 -3.89 14.24 9.11
N GLY A 959 -3.20 13.21 8.63
CA GLY A 959 -2.16 12.49 9.38
C GLY A 959 -0.72 12.94 9.07
N TRP A 960 -0.51 13.71 8.00
CA TRP A 960 0.79 13.95 7.34
C TRP A 960 1.41 12.73 6.63
N ASP A 961 0.64 11.66 6.46
CA ASP A 961 1.06 10.43 5.77
C ASP A 961 1.74 10.74 4.42
N PRO A 962 2.78 9.99 3.99
CA PRO A 962 3.48 10.28 2.75
C PRO A 962 2.58 10.42 1.51
N LYS A 963 1.42 9.73 1.43
CA LYS A 963 0.48 9.84 0.31
C LYS A 963 -0.33 11.14 0.37
N GLU A 964 -0.81 11.54 1.55
CA GLU A 964 -1.43 12.86 1.80
C GLU A 964 -0.45 13.99 1.46
N THR A 965 0.77 13.87 1.97
CA THR A 965 1.85 14.84 1.81
C THR A 965 2.27 14.98 0.33
N TRP A 966 2.42 13.87 -0.41
CA TRP A 966 2.73 13.93 -1.84
C TRP A 966 1.55 14.42 -2.71
N ALA A 967 0.30 14.12 -2.35
CA ALA A 967 -0.87 14.70 -3.01
C ALA A 967 -0.90 16.24 -2.84
N LEU A 968 -0.59 16.75 -1.63
CA LEU A 968 -0.43 18.19 -1.38
C LEU A 968 0.73 18.80 -2.19
N ILE A 969 1.88 18.12 -2.28
CA ILE A 969 3.00 18.53 -3.15
C ILE A 969 2.53 18.63 -4.62
N SER A 970 1.79 17.65 -5.14
CA SER A 970 1.25 17.69 -6.50
C SER A 970 0.28 18.85 -6.73
N ILE A 971 -0.63 19.13 -5.77
CA ILE A 971 -1.52 20.31 -5.81
C ILE A 971 -0.68 21.59 -5.95
N MET A 972 0.37 21.73 -5.13
CA MET A 972 1.24 22.91 -5.16
C MET A 972 2.05 23.04 -6.45
N VAL A 973 2.59 21.94 -6.97
CA VAL A 973 3.33 21.92 -8.25
C VAL A 973 2.44 22.36 -9.40
N TYR A 974 1.22 21.81 -9.53
CA TYR A 974 0.29 22.23 -10.57
C TYR A 974 -0.26 23.65 -10.35
N ALA A 975 -0.50 24.06 -9.10
CA ALA A 975 -0.82 25.44 -8.78
C ALA A 975 0.29 26.40 -9.23
N PHE A 976 1.55 26.08 -8.97
CA PHE A 976 2.71 26.84 -9.45
C PHE A 976 2.75 26.92 -10.98
N VAL A 977 2.57 25.81 -11.71
CA VAL A 977 2.56 25.82 -13.19
C VAL A 977 1.45 26.71 -13.75
N ILE A 978 0.25 26.64 -13.19
CA ILE A 978 -0.89 27.46 -13.60
C ILE A 978 -0.68 28.95 -13.23
N HIS A 979 0.00 29.25 -12.13
CA HIS A 979 0.29 30.62 -11.70
C HIS A 979 1.57 31.23 -12.30
N ALA A 980 2.49 30.43 -12.86
CA ALA A 980 3.72 30.90 -13.51
C ALA A 980 3.44 31.94 -14.61
N ARG A 981 2.30 31.84 -15.30
CA ARG A 981 1.80 32.84 -16.28
C ARG A 981 1.66 34.27 -15.71
N LEU A 982 1.58 34.43 -14.40
CA LEU A 982 1.52 35.74 -13.73
C LEU A 982 2.92 36.36 -13.58
N VAL A 983 3.98 35.56 -13.45
CA VAL A 983 5.36 36.01 -13.25
C VAL A 983 5.95 36.48 -14.60
N PRO A 984 6.42 37.73 -14.76
CA PRO A 984 6.84 38.28 -16.06
C PRO A 984 7.85 37.46 -16.86
N ALA A 985 8.81 36.81 -16.19
CA ALA A 985 9.84 36.00 -16.84
C ALA A 985 9.32 34.64 -17.36
N MET A 986 8.18 34.15 -16.85
CA MET A 986 7.74 32.75 -17.00
C MET A 986 6.50 32.61 -17.89
N ARG A 987 6.08 33.68 -18.57
CA ARG A 987 4.86 33.74 -19.40
C ARG A 987 4.98 33.09 -20.80
N GLY A 988 6.11 32.43 -21.08
CA GLY A 988 6.42 31.88 -22.41
C GLY A 988 5.70 30.56 -22.70
N THR A 989 5.17 30.41 -23.92
CA THR A 989 4.49 29.17 -24.34
C THR A 989 5.40 27.93 -24.32
N TRP A 990 6.69 28.08 -24.63
CA TRP A 990 7.67 27.00 -24.47
C TRP A 990 7.79 26.54 -23.01
N LEU A 991 7.97 27.48 -22.08
CA LEU A 991 8.16 27.18 -20.67
C LEU A 991 6.90 26.54 -20.05
N TYR A 992 5.71 27.01 -20.45
CA TYR A 992 4.44 26.43 -19.98
C TYR A 992 4.30 24.95 -20.39
N ASN A 993 4.59 24.62 -21.65
CA ASN A 993 4.50 23.23 -22.12
C ASN A 993 5.64 22.35 -21.57
N LEU A 994 6.83 22.90 -21.27
CA LEU A 994 7.85 22.15 -20.53
C LEU A 994 7.41 21.87 -19.09
N PHE A 995 6.85 22.87 -18.40
CA PHE A 995 6.35 22.70 -17.04
C PHE A 995 5.15 21.74 -16.95
N SER A 996 4.29 21.65 -17.96
CA SER A 996 3.21 20.63 -17.98
C SER A 996 3.74 19.20 -18.06
N ILE A 997 4.94 19.00 -18.61
CA ILE A 997 5.65 17.71 -18.62
C ILE A 997 6.31 17.48 -17.26
N LEU A 998 7.09 18.46 -16.77
CA LEU A 998 7.85 18.31 -15.53
C LEU A 998 6.94 18.12 -14.30
N ALA A 999 5.78 18.76 -14.26
CA ALA A 999 4.80 18.59 -13.20
C ALA A 999 4.25 17.15 -13.09
N PHE A 1000 4.23 16.40 -14.20
CA PHE A 1000 3.70 15.03 -14.21
C PHE A 1000 4.56 14.06 -13.40
N TYR A 1001 5.86 14.34 -13.23
CA TYR A 1001 6.70 13.57 -12.31
C TYR A 1001 6.22 13.65 -10.85
N SER A 1002 5.51 14.71 -10.44
CA SER A 1002 4.89 14.76 -9.10
C SER A 1002 3.72 13.76 -8.96
N ILE A 1003 2.92 13.55 -10.01
CA ILE A 1003 1.86 12.53 -10.03
C ILE A 1003 2.48 11.13 -10.02
N MET A 1004 3.54 10.92 -10.80
CA MET A 1004 4.28 9.64 -10.78
C MET A 1004 4.91 9.36 -9.41
N MET A 1005 5.41 10.38 -8.70
CA MET A 1005 5.87 10.23 -7.32
C MET A 1005 4.70 9.95 -6.36
N THR A 1006 3.58 10.66 -6.47
CA THR A 1006 2.41 10.45 -5.59
C THR A 1006 1.77 9.06 -5.78
N TYR A 1007 1.71 8.57 -7.01
CA TYR A 1007 1.01 7.32 -7.35
C TYR A 1007 1.92 6.07 -7.38
N PHE A 1008 3.13 6.16 -7.93
CA PHE A 1008 4.10 5.06 -7.92
C PHE A 1008 5.18 5.24 -6.85
N GLY A 1009 5.68 6.47 -6.67
CA GLY A 1009 6.76 6.77 -5.72
C GLY A 1009 6.39 6.51 -4.26
N VAL A 1010 5.19 6.89 -3.82
CA VAL A 1010 4.73 6.56 -2.46
C VAL A 1010 4.51 5.05 -2.34
N ASN A 1011 3.57 4.50 -3.12
CA ASN A 1011 3.14 3.10 -3.02
C ASN A 1011 4.25 2.04 -3.18
N PHE A 1012 5.41 2.36 -3.78
CA PHE A 1012 6.51 1.41 -3.99
C PHE A 1012 7.85 1.82 -3.38
N TYR A 1013 7.98 2.97 -2.72
CA TYR A 1013 9.25 3.42 -2.12
C TYR A 1013 9.12 3.94 -0.71
N LEU A 1014 7.94 4.36 -0.25
CA LEU A 1014 7.71 4.93 1.08
C LEU A 1014 6.70 4.10 1.86
N SER A 1015 6.97 3.80 3.13
CA SER A 1015 5.97 3.20 4.04
C SER A 1015 4.94 4.24 4.53
N GLY A 1016 3.68 3.84 4.71
CA GLY A 1016 2.60 4.71 5.24
C GLY A 1016 1.29 3.96 5.43
N LEU A 1017 0.27 4.64 5.95
CA LEU A 1017 -1.08 4.12 6.25
C LEU A 1017 -1.87 3.66 5.00
N HIS A 1018 -1.34 3.94 3.81
CA HIS A 1018 -1.94 3.57 2.53
C HIS A 1018 -1.32 2.33 1.88
N SER A 1019 -0.60 1.51 2.67
CA SER A 1019 0.05 0.25 2.26
C SER A 1019 -0.91 -0.85 1.79
N TYR A 1020 -2.21 -0.73 2.03
CA TYR A 1020 -3.25 -1.64 1.51
C TYR A 1020 -3.23 -1.81 -0.03
N ALA A 1021 -2.53 -0.92 -0.76
CA ALA A 1021 -2.31 -0.99 -2.21
C ALA A 1021 -0.82 -0.92 -2.61
N SER A 1022 0.13 -1.18 -1.70
CA SER A 1022 1.56 -1.29 -2.03
C SER A 1022 1.93 -2.72 -2.42
N GLY A 1023 2.63 -2.88 -3.56
CA GLY A 1023 3.40 -4.10 -3.84
C GLY A 1023 4.86 -3.94 -3.36
N ASP A 1024 5.66 -5.00 -3.52
CA ASP A 1024 7.09 -5.01 -3.16
C ASP A 1024 7.86 -3.76 -3.64
N LYS A 1025 8.79 -3.25 -2.83
CA LYS A 1025 9.60 -2.07 -3.19
C LYS A 1025 10.44 -2.33 -4.45
N VAL A 1026 9.95 -1.88 -5.61
CA VAL A 1026 10.60 -2.07 -6.91
C VAL A 1026 11.78 -1.11 -7.06
N ILE A 1027 12.99 -1.59 -7.42
CA ILE A 1027 14.11 -0.69 -7.77
C ILE A 1027 13.68 0.29 -8.86
N THR A 1028 13.96 1.58 -8.64
CA THR A 1028 13.90 2.71 -9.59
C THR A 1028 14.07 2.27 -11.05
N PRO A 1029 12.98 2.04 -11.80
CA PRO A 1029 13.08 1.43 -13.13
C PRO A 1029 13.87 2.34 -14.06
N ALA A 1030 14.82 1.76 -14.80
CA ALA A 1030 15.73 2.52 -15.67
C ALA A 1030 15.03 3.45 -16.67
N ILE A 1031 13.75 3.16 -17.01
CA ILE A 1031 12.87 4.00 -17.82
C ILE A 1031 12.73 5.44 -17.27
N ILE A 1032 12.88 5.67 -15.96
CA ILE A 1032 12.87 7.01 -15.35
C ILE A 1032 14.05 7.84 -15.86
N TRP A 1033 15.26 7.26 -15.85
CA TRP A 1033 16.46 7.92 -16.39
C TRP A 1033 16.37 8.15 -17.90
N TRP A 1034 15.85 7.18 -18.66
CA TRP A 1034 15.55 7.35 -20.09
C TRP A 1034 14.53 8.49 -20.34
N SER A 1035 13.49 8.60 -19.50
CA SER A 1035 12.49 9.66 -19.59
C SER A 1035 13.07 11.04 -19.26
N ILE A 1036 13.92 11.15 -18.22
CA ILE A 1036 14.63 12.39 -17.88
C ILE A 1036 15.56 12.80 -19.03
N GLY A 1037 16.30 11.86 -19.61
CA GLY A 1037 17.16 12.10 -20.78
C GLY A 1037 16.37 12.57 -22.01
N PHE A 1038 15.24 11.91 -22.31
CA PHE A 1038 14.34 12.28 -23.40
C PHE A 1038 13.76 13.68 -23.21
N VAL A 1039 13.21 14.01 -22.03
CA VAL A 1039 12.64 15.34 -21.74
C VAL A 1039 13.72 16.42 -21.79
N THR A 1040 14.93 16.13 -21.29
CA THR A 1040 16.08 17.04 -21.37
C THR A 1040 16.43 17.36 -22.83
N LEU A 1041 16.63 16.34 -23.67
CA LEU A 1041 16.93 16.50 -25.10
C LEU A 1041 15.81 17.24 -25.85
N LEU A 1042 14.55 16.87 -25.60
CA LEU A 1042 13.36 17.53 -26.16
C LEU A 1042 13.31 19.01 -25.78
N SER A 1043 13.64 19.35 -24.53
CA SER A 1043 13.67 20.74 -24.05
C SER A 1043 14.73 21.58 -24.75
N ILE A 1044 15.94 21.05 -24.93
CA ILE A 1044 17.07 21.74 -25.57
C ILE A 1044 16.77 22.00 -27.05
N LEU A 1045 16.36 20.97 -27.79
CA LEU A 1045 16.07 21.07 -29.22
C LEU A 1045 14.89 22.01 -29.50
N SER A 1046 13.82 21.91 -28.70
CA SER A 1046 12.65 22.80 -28.84
C SER A 1046 12.97 24.24 -28.44
N PHE A 1047 13.82 24.48 -27.43
CA PHE A 1047 14.23 25.82 -27.03
C PHE A 1047 15.01 26.56 -28.12
N ILE A 1048 15.93 25.85 -28.80
CA ILE A 1048 16.73 26.41 -29.90
C ILE A 1048 15.81 26.91 -31.02
N GLN A 1049 14.88 26.08 -31.49
CA GLN A 1049 13.96 26.43 -32.57
C GLN A 1049 12.90 27.45 -32.12
N TYR A 1050 12.43 27.37 -30.87
CA TYR A 1050 11.58 28.40 -30.27
C TYR A 1050 12.28 29.77 -30.27
N ARG A 1051 13.54 29.85 -29.83
CA ARG A 1051 14.33 31.10 -29.83
C ARG A 1051 14.60 31.62 -31.24
N ARG A 1052 14.84 30.74 -32.22
CA ARG A 1052 15.09 31.12 -33.64
C ARG A 1052 13.83 31.58 -34.39
N HIS A 1053 12.66 31.03 -34.07
CA HIS A 1053 11.49 31.16 -34.94
C HIS A 1053 10.19 31.61 -34.26
N LEU A 1054 10.01 31.45 -32.94
CA LEU A 1054 8.72 31.71 -32.27
C LEU A 1054 8.79 32.75 -31.15
N LYS A 1055 9.96 32.94 -30.52
CA LYS A 1055 10.21 34.04 -29.60
C LYS A 1055 10.07 35.39 -30.33
N LYS A 1056 9.51 36.37 -29.63
CA LYS A 1056 9.54 37.80 -29.99
C LYS A 1056 10.66 38.50 -29.25
#